data_AF-A0A8B8K9F5-F1
#
_entry.id   AF-A0A8B8K9F5-F1
#
_cell.length_a   1.000
_cell.length_b   1.000
_cell.length_c   1.000
_cell.angle_alpha   90.00
_cell.angle_beta   90.00
_cell.angle_gamma   90.00
#
_symmetry.space_group_name_H-M   'P 1'
#
loop_
_entity.id
_entity.type
_entity.pdbx_description
1 polymer ?
#
loop_
_entity_poly.entity_id
_entity_poly.type
_entity_poly.pdbx_seq_one_letter_code
_entity_poly.pdbx_strand_id
1 'polypeptide(L)'
;MKSGREKEKDSISVHMQTLHSRLFQFLNLGTRHFDEKTSKWKWHCANIEVQKNVIRSMSAFLDFLSRDVLALRHAIVKESVDDVLGALLWILQCKNGSLLSMASNVAVKLVSVLPNQLLQPHVLDLVYCLSSLLSSHQVEVAIPCATALKLIISNLSATNEKAVMKALKETESSIRIVGNIKDFAEGTKKIEYFEEMTSLLSMILWRWPPSRFPVFNDVKLMKGLANMHTRTDSSIKIALLRLYTSLALCDSVARKLLEDGEAFLQMVVQAMGESNPHVVRIEGFRLAQCLLRSQENCVKVVGFCGDALVDAIICGMRKTGPSSKRVGNNHGSLLEEACRLALITRWAGDHHTIFWKQGIAGALINLLVENIQEKQDLSSEPALSLEKQISVAQNRLKANYRLGTNYLWDILGWLTFHCGENLNPQIHGTQLQINFLITCACLTFVDTLEKWCRIFLKDIVDHFQSEPISRAVLMMIHSPCNHISSHARFVLSDILKLKSLSFFRKLMHTLHYSSSLESYGTLDKLQMVVNLIGITCLASLPQYQSCITESKGIKAIVLLVKRCLSNEIHVERPSFTPYLYTTIHERSCCSIHKDWEGSNILLFYGLWGLADVLHQCGLLPDNPQQFCTEVMDIKGQLVSKLHEICSSNSFSHGVRWYAAYILSYFGFYGFPNEFAIRIGKYLNKEECSDMQLIVANGVSVNVHGVILAVRCPSLLPPQLLPSGKSSEEVTDKFVKETVKEFRLSPHVDYEALALLLQYVYLGCLKTGEETVEKLKILAKRCNQQPFLQMLCRQRPKWGTPFPNFNLTSSLYSAGSCFSYGLLLD
;
A
#
# COMPACT_ATOMS: atom_id res chain seq x y z
N MET A 1 40.57 39.28 21.07
CA MET A 1 39.13 39.02 20.80
C MET A 1 38.46 38.04 21.81
N LYS A 2 38.90 37.95 23.09
CA LYS A 2 38.20 37.16 24.13
C LYS A 2 37.26 37.98 25.03
N SER A 3 37.50 39.29 25.19
CA SER A 3 36.75 40.18 26.09
C SER A 3 35.32 40.55 25.63
N GLY A 4 35.03 40.48 24.33
CA GLY A 4 33.69 40.83 23.80
C GLY A 4 32.60 39.80 24.12
N ARG A 5 32.95 38.50 24.13
CA ARG A 5 31.99 37.39 24.37
C ARG A 5 31.61 37.21 25.83
N GLU A 6 32.46 37.63 26.77
CA GLU A 6 32.15 37.57 28.21
C GLU A 6 31.22 38.71 28.63
N LYS A 7 31.45 39.95 28.14
CA LYS A 7 30.55 41.08 28.37
C LYS A 7 29.14 40.87 27.78
N GLU A 8 29.04 40.24 26.61
CA GLU A 8 27.75 39.84 26.04
C GLU A 8 27.01 38.84 26.94
N LYS A 9 27.68 37.78 27.43
CA LYS A 9 27.05 36.79 28.33
C LYS A 9 26.58 37.39 29.66
N ASP A 10 27.36 38.27 30.26
CA ASP A 10 26.99 38.93 31.51
C ASP A 10 25.81 39.90 31.30
N SER A 11 25.77 40.63 30.19
CA SER A 11 24.65 41.53 29.86
C SER A 11 23.33 40.79 29.60
N ILE A 12 23.40 39.61 28.96
CA ILE A 12 22.26 38.73 28.69
C ILE A 12 21.68 38.17 29.99
N SER A 13 22.55 37.78 30.94
CA SER A 13 22.14 37.31 32.27
C SER A 13 21.40 38.40 33.07
N VAL A 14 21.89 39.64 33.05
CA VAL A 14 21.26 40.78 33.77
C VAL A 14 19.90 41.15 33.17
N HIS A 15 19.77 41.17 31.84
CA HIS A 15 18.50 41.48 31.19
C HIS A 15 17.45 40.40 31.47
N MET A 16 17.83 39.12 31.42
CA MET A 16 16.96 38.01 31.79
C MET A 16 16.46 38.10 33.24
N GLN A 17 17.36 38.38 34.19
CA GLN A 17 17.02 38.55 35.60
C GLN A 17 16.05 39.72 35.82
N THR A 18 16.21 40.81 35.06
CA THR A 18 15.31 41.97 35.14
C THR A 18 13.90 41.62 34.67
N LEU A 19 13.77 40.94 33.52
CA LEU A 19 12.47 40.50 32.98
C LEU A 19 11.80 39.48 33.92
N HIS A 20 12.59 38.54 34.45
CA HIS A 20 12.12 37.57 35.43
C HIS A 20 11.63 38.24 36.72
N SER A 21 12.40 39.18 37.29
CA SER A 21 12.01 39.91 38.50
C SER A 21 10.69 40.67 38.30
N ARG A 22 10.54 41.36 37.15
CA ARG A 22 9.30 42.06 36.80
C ARG A 22 8.11 41.11 36.66
N LEU A 23 8.31 39.93 36.07
CA LEU A 23 7.27 38.90 35.97
C LEU A 23 6.82 38.41 37.36
N PHE A 24 7.78 38.08 38.24
CA PHE A 24 7.48 37.62 39.60
C PHE A 24 6.85 38.70 40.46
N GLN A 25 7.26 39.96 40.31
CA GLN A 25 6.62 41.08 40.99
C GLN A 25 5.12 41.13 40.71
N PHE A 26 4.71 40.97 39.43
CA PHE A 26 3.28 40.94 39.08
C PHE A 26 2.59 39.64 39.48
N LEU A 27 3.25 38.49 39.37
CA LEU A 27 2.69 37.20 39.81
C LEU A 27 2.40 37.20 41.32
N ASN A 28 3.24 37.85 42.13
CA ASN A 28 3.07 37.95 43.57
C ASN A 28 1.93 38.88 44.00
N LEU A 29 1.38 39.68 43.07
CA LEU A 29 0.14 40.43 43.32
C LEU A 29 -1.11 39.55 43.20
N GLY A 30 -0.98 38.32 42.69
CA GLY A 30 -2.01 37.30 42.74
C GLY A 30 -1.84 36.37 43.94
N THR A 31 -2.90 35.65 44.28
CA THR A 31 -2.91 34.71 45.40
C THR A 31 -2.59 33.29 44.88
N ARG A 32 -1.76 32.56 45.63
CA ARG A 32 -1.38 31.18 45.34
C ARG A 32 -2.01 30.25 46.38
N HIS A 33 -2.65 29.17 45.94
CA HIS A 33 -3.08 28.09 46.82
C HIS A 33 -2.66 26.73 46.25
N PHE A 34 -2.38 25.77 47.12
CA PHE A 34 -2.08 24.40 46.72
C PHE A 34 -3.38 23.61 46.63
N ASP A 35 -3.67 23.03 45.46
CA ASP A 35 -4.82 22.16 45.27
C ASP A 35 -4.43 20.71 45.59
N GLU A 36 -4.85 20.23 46.75
CA GLU A 36 -4.57 18.87 47.24
C GLU A 36 -5.13 17.76 46.34
N LYS A 37 -6.19 18.01 45.55
CA LYS A 37 -6.76 17.00 44.65
C LYS A 37 -5.92 16.79 43.39
N THR A 38 -5.24 17.84 42.95
CA THR A 38 -4.40 17.81 41.74
C THR A 38 -2.91 17.83 42.07
N SER A 39 -2.55 17.98 43.35
CA SER A 39 -1.19 18.18 43.86
C SER A 39 -0.43 19.28 43.13
N LYS A 40 -1.12 20.39 42.79
CA LYS A 40 -0.58 21.50 41.99
C LYS A 40 -0.87 22.85 42.64
N TRP A 41 0.07 23.78 42.51
CA TRP A 41 -0.14 25.18 42.86
C TRP A 41 -1.02 25.86 41.82
N LYS A 42 -2.06 26.55 42.29
CA LYS A 42 -2.98 27.35 41.47
C LYS A 42 -2.79 28.82 41.79
N TRP A 43 -2.71 29.61 40.73
CA TRP A 43 -2.68 31.07 40.82
C TRP A 43 -4.07 31.62 40.57
N HIS A 44 -4.49 32.62 41.35
CA HIS A 44 -5.73 33.35 41.10
C HIS A 44 -5.59 34.83 41.41
N CYS A 45 -6.27 35.65 40.62
CA CYS A 45 -6.40 37.08 40.85
C CYS A 45 -7.74 37.54 40.28
N ALA A 46 -8.49 38.39 40.98
CA ALA A 46 -9.73 38.98 40.46
C ALA A 46 -9.50 40.31 39.72
N ASN A 47 -8.33 40.95 39.92
CA ASN A 47 -8.03 42.25 39.35
C ASN A 47 -7.57 42.14 37.89
N ILE A 48 -8.38 42.69 36.97
CA ILE A 48 -8.17 42.67 35.52
C ILE A 48 -6.85 43.34 35.12
N GLU A 49 -6.47 44.46 35.76
CA GLU A 49 -5.24 45.18 35.40
C GLU A 49 -3.99 44.44 35.88
N VAL A 50 -4.08 43.74 37.02
CA VAL A 50 -3.02 42.82 37.48
C VAL A 50 -2.87 41.67 36.50
N GLN A 51 -3.97 41.00 36.11
CA GLN A 51 -3.94 39.94 35.10
C GLN A 51 -3.33 40.42 33.78
N LYS A 52 -3.72 41.61 33.31
CA LYS A 52 -3.19 42.23 32.08
C LYS A 52 -1.67 42.46 32.14
N ASN A 53 -1.18 42.98 33.27
CA ASN A 53 0.25 43.22 33.47
C ASN A 53 1.04 41.91 33.59
N VAL A 54 0.46 40.88 34.22
CA VAL A 54 1.01 39.52 34.22
C VAL A 54 1.17 39.01 32.79
N ILE A 55 0.13 39.06 31.95
CA ILE A 55 0.19 38.59 30.55
C ILE A 55 1.25 39.36 29.74
N ARG A 56 1.32 40.68 29.90
CA ARG A 56 2.33 41.52 29.23
C ARG A 56 3.75 41.16 29.65
N SER A 57 3.98 40.95 30.94
CA SER A 57 5.28 40.52 31.45
C SER A 57 5.65 39.11 31.00
N MET A 58 4.68 38.18 30.95
CA MET A 58 4.88 36.84 30.37
C MET A 58 5.30 36.93 28.91
N SER A 59 4.60 37.73 28.09
CA SER A 59 4.95 37.92 26.68
C SER A 59 6.38 38.45 26.53
N ALA A 60 6.75 39.50 27.27
CA ALA A 60 8.09 40.09 27.18
C ALA A 60 9.19 39.09 27.60
N PHE A 61 8.93 38.29 28.63
CA PHE A 61 9.83 37.24 29.07
C PHE A 61 10.01 36.15 28.01
N LEU A 62 8.92 35.68 27.39
CA LEU A 62 8.96 34.68 26.31
C LEU A 62 9.62 35.23 25.03
N ASP A 63 9.41 36.50 24.70
CA ASP A 63 10.05 37.15 23.55
C ASP A 63 11.59 37.21 23.72
N PHE A 64 12.07 37.36 24.95
CA PHE A 64 13.49 37.24 25.27
C PHE A 64 14.00 35.79 25.12
N LEU A 65 13.28 34.81 25.71
CA LEU A 65 13.65 33.39 25.62
C LEU A 65 13.67 32.87 24.18
N SER A 66 12.80 33.38 23.31
CA SER A 66 12.77 33.02 21.89
C SER A 66 14.04 33.41 21.14
N ARG A 67 14.79 34.42 21.62
CA ARG A 67 15.99 34.93 20.94
C ARG A 67 17.28 34.27 21.42
N ASP A 68 17.26 33.63 22.61
CA ASP A 68 18.45 33.04 23.21
C ASP A 68 18.23 31.60 23.70
N VAL A 69 18.80 30.65 22.95
CA VAL A 69 18.72 29.21 23.22
C VAL A 69 19.46 28.83 24.52
N LEU A 70 20.45 29.61 24.97
CA LEU A 70 21.17 29.34 26.21
C LEU A 70 20.34 29.71 27.45
N ALA A 71 19.47 30.73 27.33
CA ALA A 71 18.57 31.15 28.42
C ALA A 71 17.59 30.04 28.82
N LEU A 72 17.12 29.21 27.88
CA LEU A 72 16.22 28.08 28.14
C LEU A 72 16.81 26.98 29.04
N ARG A 73 18.14 26.94 29.19
CA ARG A 73 18.83 25.98 30.08
C ARG A 73 19.02 26.52 31.50
N HIS A 74 18.73 27.80 31.73
CA HIS A 74 18.95 28.46 33.00
C HIS A 74 17.94 28.00 34.06
N ALA A 75 18.39 27.80 35.31
CA ALA A 75 17.56 27.30 36.42
C ALA A 75 16.32 28.17 36.66
N ILE A 76 16.51 29.49 36.64
CA ILE A 76 15.44 30.51 36.72
C ILE A 76 14.27 30.25 35.75
N VAL A 77 14.57 29.82 34.51
CA VAL A 77 13.50 29.52 33.53
C VAL A 77 12.74 28.27 33.93
N LYS A 78 13.43 27.22 34.40
CA LYS A 78 12.78 25.98 34.86
C LYS A 78 11.89 26.20 36.07
N GLU A 79 12.35 26.98 37.03
CA GLU A 79 11.62 27.28 38.27
C GLU A 79 10.39 28.17 38.03
N SER A 80 10.41 28.98 36.96
CA SER A 80 9.31 29.89 36.63
C SER A 80 8.20 29.29 35.75
N VAL A 81 8.42 28.12 35.13
CA VAL A 81 7.45 27.52 34.19
C VAL A 81 6.10 27.24 34.86
N ASP A 82 6.10 26.64 36.05
CA ASP A 82 4.87 26.24 36.74
C ASP A 82 4.02 27.45 37.13
N ASP A 83 4.67 28.51 37.63
CA ASP A 83 4.01 29.76 37.99
C ASP A 83 3.42 30.47 36.77
N VAL A 84 4.18 30.51 35.67
CA VAL A 84 3.73 31.11 34.41
C VAL A 84 2.54 30.34 33.85
N LEU A 85 2.62 29.02 33.81
CA LEU A 85 1.54 28.17 33.31
C LEU A 85 0.30 28.23 34.19
N GLY A 86 0.47 28.19 35.52
CA GLY A 86 -0.64 28.28 36.47
C GLY A 86 -1.41 29.60 36.33
N ALA A 87 -0.70 30.72 36.23
CA ALA A 87 -1.34 32.02 36.03
C ALA A 87 -1.99 32.15 34.63
N LEU A 88 -1.33 31.65 33.58
CA LEU A 88 -1.88 31.68 32.23
C LEU A 88 -3.18 30.84 32.12
N LEU A 89 -3.17 29.63 32.68
CA LEU A 89 -4.33 28.73 32.69
C LEU A 89 -5.51 29.37 33.41
N TRP A 90 -5.28 30.00 34.57
CA TRP A 90 -6.32 30.69 35.31
C TRP A 90 -6.94 31.84 34.50
N ILE A 91 -6.10 32.70 33.92
CA ILE A 91 -6.56 33.85 33.13
C ILE A 91 -7.41 33.38 31.93
N LEU A 92 -6.99 32.31 31.26
CA LEU A 92 -7.76 31.71 30.17
C LEU A 92 -9.12 31.15 30.65
N GLN A 93 -9.19 30.63 31.88
CA GLN A 93 -10.43 30.12 32.49
C GLN A 93 -11.39 31.24 32.95
N CYS A 94 -10.90 32.44 33.23
CA CYS A 94 -11.73 33.58 33.66
C CYS A 94 -12.68 34.11 32.56
N LYS A 95 -12.50 33.69 31.30
CA LYS A 95 -13.36 34.02 30.14
C LYS A 95 -13.61 35.52 29.89
N ASN A 96 -12.74 36.41 30.36
CA ASN A 96 -12.84 37.84 30.06
C ASN A 96 -12.36 38.14 28.63
N GLY A 97 -13.27 38.56 27.74
CA GLY A 97 -12.98 38.74 26.30
C GLY A 97 -11.73 39.57 25.98
N SER A 98 -11.52 40.69 26.67
CA SER A 98 -10.37 41.57 26.43
C SER A 98 -9.03 40.92 26.81
N LEU A 99 -9.01 40.08 27.84
CA LEU A 99 -7.82 39.38 28.32
C LEU A 99 -7.59 38.06 27.59
N LEU A 100 -8.67 37.39 27.15
CA LEU A 100 -8.60 36.11 26.45
C LEU A 100 -7.74 36.19 25.19
N SER A 101 -7.88 37.24 24.39
CA SER A 101 -7.07 37.39 23.17
C SER A 101 -5.58 37.61 23.48
N MET A 102 -5.25 38.37 24.53
CA MET A 102 -3.86 38.54 24.95
C MET A 102 -3.29 37.23 25.53
N ALA A 103 -4.06 36.53 26.35
CA ALA A 103 -3.65 35.28 26.98
C ALA A 103 -3.49 34.14 25.96
N SER A 104 -4.40 34.02 24.98
CA SER A 104 -4.31 32.98 23.95
C SER A 104 -3.08 33.18 23.06
N ASN A 105 -2.72 34.42 22.74
CA ASN A 105 -1.47 34.75 22.05
C ASN A 105 -0.23 34.39 22.88
N VAL A 106 -0.25 34.66 24.20
CA VAL A 106 0.83 34.22 25.09
C VAL A 106 0.92 32.70 25.18
N ALA A 107 -0.21 31.98 25.12
CA ALA A 107 -0.20 30.51 25.07
C ALA A 107 0.50 29.98 23.81
N VAL A 108 0.26 30.58 22.63
CA VAL A 108 0.99 30.23 21.39
C VAL A 108 2.50 30.43 21.58
N LYS A 109 2.91 31.62 22.09
CA LYS A 109 4.32 31.92 22.34
C LYS A 109 4.94 30.92 23.30
N LEU A 110 4.27 30.64 24.40
CA LEU A 110 4.74 29.72 25.44
C LEU A 110 5.00 28.32 24.88
N VAL A 111 4.04 27.77 24.14
CA VAL A 111 4.17 26.44 23.53
C VAL A 111 5.26 26.41 22.45
N SER A 112 5.46 27.53 21.73
CA SER A 112 6.48 27.62 20.68
C SER A 112 7.92 27.74 21.21
N VAL A 113 8.09 28.37 22.38
CA VAL A 113 9.42 28.70 22.95
C VAL A 113 9.89 27.63 23.93
N LEU A 114 9.01 27.09 24.78
CA LEU A 114 9.41 26.16 25.82
C LEU A 114 9.68 24.75 25.27
N PRO A 115 10.73 24.05 25.74
CA PRO A 115 10.99 22.67 25.32
C PRO A 115 9.88 21.75 25.81
N ASN A 116 9.52 20.75 25.01
CA ASN A 116 8.46 19.80 25.34
C ASN A 116 8.61 19.17 26.73
N GLN A 117 9.86 18.92 27.17
CA GLN A 117 10.17 18.36 28.49
C GLN A 117 9.62 19.21 29.65
N LEU A 118 9.65 20.54 29.53
CA LEU A 118 9.12 21.45 30.55
C LEU A 118 7.59 21.59 30.46
N LEU A 119 7.04 21.43 29.25
CA LEU A 119 5.59 21.50 29.03
C LEU A 119 4.86 20.22 29.45
N GLN A 120 5.52 19.05 29.39
CA GLN A 120 4.91 17.73 29.60
C GLN A 120 3.97 17.64 30.81
N PRO A 121 4.32 18.14 32.01
CA PRO A 121 3.46 18.03 33.20
C PRO A 121 2.12 18.77 33.10
N HIS A 122 2.01 19.71 32.16
CA HIS A 122 0.88 20.64 32.01
C HIS A 122 0.18 20.55 30.66
N VAL A 123 0.64 19.67 29.76
CA VAL A 123 0.06 19.51 28.42
C VAL A 123 -1.45 19.24 28.49
N LEU A 124 -1.90 18.40 29.43
CA LEU A 124 -3.32 18.08 29.54
C LEU A 124 -4.15 19.30 29.98
N ASP A 125 -3.70 20.06 30.97
CA ASP A 125 -4.41 21.24 31.46
C ASP A 125 -4.51 22.32 30.36
N LEU A 126 -3.43 22.49 29.59
CA LEU A 126 -3.41 23.35 28.40
C LEU A 126 -4.40 22.85 27.34
N VAL A 127 -4.42 21.55 27.06
CA VAL A 127 -5.35 20.98 26.06
C VAL A 127 -6.80 21.17 26.50
N TYR A 128 -7.17 20.87 27.75
CA TYR A 128 -8.53 21.09 28.25
C TYR A 128 -8.93 22.58 28.14
N CYS A 129 -8.05 23.48 28.58
CA CYS A 129 -8.33 24.90 28.57
C CYS A 129 -8.47 25.45 27.13
N LEU A 130 -7.48 25.21 26.28
CA LEU A 130 -7.47 25.72 24.90
C LEU A 130 -8.59 25.12 24.04
N SER A 131 -8.88 23.83 24.20
CA SER A 131 -10.00 23.20 23.47
C SER A 131 -11.36 23.75 23.90
N SER A 132 -11.50 24.14 25.17
CA SER A 132 -12.72 24.79 25.66
C SER A 132 -12.98 26.16 25.02
N LEU A 133 -11.92 26.84 24.59
CA LEU A 133 -11.98 28.18 24.00
C LEU A 133 -12.14 28.17 22.47
N LEU A 134 -12.12 27.00 21.83
CA LEU A 134 -12.35 26.88 20.38
C LEU A 134 -13.75 27.35 19.95
N SER A 135 -14.75 27.25 20.84
CA SER A 135 -16.11 27.73 20.59
C SER A 135 -16.31 29.23 20.86
N SER A 136 -15.22 29.99 21.08
CA SER A 136 -15.31 31.44 21.24
C SER A 136 -15.78 32.11 19.95
N HIS A 137 -16.74 33.03 20.05
CA HIS A 137 -17.18 33.83 18.90
C HIS A 137 -16.10 34.81 18.41
N GLN A 138 -15.13 35.15 19.26
CA GLN A 138 -14.00 36.04 18.95
C GLN A 138 -12.92 35.28 18.19
N VAL A 139 -12.69 35.67 16.93
CA VAL A 139 -11.70 35.06 16.03
C VAL A 139 -10.29 35.20 16.60
N GLU A 140 -10.03 36.32 17.28
CA GLU A 140 -8.77 36.68 17.95
C GLU A 140 -8.45 35.81 19.18
N VAL A 141 -9.41 34.99 19.64
CA VAL A 141 -9.22 33.99 20.70
C VAL A 141 -9.12 32.60 20.09
N ALA A 142 -10.07 32.25 19.22
CA ALA A 142 -10.20 30.91 18.66
C ALA A 142 -9.02 30.53 17.75
N ILE A 143 -8.51 31.45 16.91
CA ILE A 143 -7.33 31.19 16.06
C ILE A 143 -6.08 30.88 16.91
N PRO A 144 -5.64 31.75 17.85
CA PRO A 144 -4.48 31.42 18.68
C PRO A 144 -4.66 30.14 19.50
N CYS A 145 -5.86 29.85 20.01
CA CYS A 145 -6.14 28.58 20.69
C CYS A 145 -5.92 27.37 19.76
N ALA A 146 -6.42 27.45 18.52
CA ALA A 146 -6.21 26.40 17.53
C ALA A 146 -4.73 26.24 17.14
N THR A 147 -4.00 27.35 16.99
CA THR A 147 -2.55 27.35 16.73
C THR A 147 -1.75 26.72 17.87
N ALA A 148 -2.04 27.10 19.11
CA ALA A 148 -1.39 26.52 20.28
C ALA A 148 -1.66 25.01 20.38
N LEU A 149 -2.90 24.57 20.16
CA LEU A 149 -3.25 23.14 20.12
C LEU A 149 -2.52 22.39 19.01
N LYS A 150 -2.41 22.96 17.80
CA LYS A 150 -1.63 22.36 16.70
C LYS A 150 -0.16 22.16 17.08
N LEU A 151 0.45 23.15 17.73
CA LEU A 151 1.84 23.06 18.19
C LEU A 151 2.00 21.97 19.25
N ILE A 152 1.06 21.87 20.20
CA ILE A 152 1.04 20.80 21.21
C ILE A 152 0.91 19.43 20.52
N ILE A 153 -0.06 19.26 19.62
CA ILE A 153 -0.35 17.97 18.97
C ILE A 153 0.81 17.52 18.08
N SER A 154 1.48 18.45 17.40
CA SER A 154 2.65 18.16 16.55
C SER A 154 3.83 17.59 17.33
N ASN A 155 3.92 17.92 18.62
CA ASN A 155 5.05 17.63 19.51
C ASN A 155 4.78 16.49 20.51
N LEU A 156 3.68 15.75 20.35
CA LEU A 156 3.31 14.67 21.27
C LEU A 156 4.25 13.47 21.16
N SER A 157 4.65 12.95 22.33
CA SER A 157 5.21 11.60 22.46
C SER A 157 4.10 10.55 22.34
N ALA A 158 4.47 9.33 21.98
CA ALA A 158 3.53 8.20 21.90
C ALA A 158 2.78 7.96 23.23
N THR A 159 3.43 8.20 24.37
CA THR A 159 2.83 8.05 25.71
C THR A 159 1.72 9.04 25.99
N ASN A 160 1.87 10.30 25.56
CA ASN A 160 0.91 11.37 25.83
C ASN A 160 -0.17 11.49 24.75
N GLU A 161 0.06 10.94 23.56
CA GLU A 161 -0.91 10.95 22.46
C GLU A 161 -2.26 10.41 22.91
N LYS A 162 -2.31 9.25 23.60
CA LYS A 162 -3.56 8.65 24.10
C LYS A 162 -4.31 9.54 25.10
N ALA A 163 -3.59 10.17 26.03
CA ALA A 163 -4.19 11.03 27.06
C ALA A 163 -4.73 12.33 26.47
N VAL A 164 -3.97 12.94 25.54
CA VAL A 164 -4.39 14.16 24.83
C VAL A 164 -5.61 13.89 23.94
N MET A 165 -5.65 12.75 23.22
CA MET A 165 -6.83 12.40 22.43
C MET A 165 -8.07 12.16 23.31
N LYS A 166 -7.90 11.63 24.53
CA LYS A 166 -8.98 11.50 25.51
C LYS A 166 -9.47 12.89 25.96
N ALA A 167 -8.58 13.82 26.27
CA ALA A 167 -8.94 15.19 26.64
C ALA A 167 -9.72 15.90 25.53
N LEU A 168 -9.25 15.79 24.27
CA LEU A 168 -9.94 16.36 23.10
C LEU A 168 -11.33 15.76 22.88
N LYS A 169 -11.52 14.47 23.20
CA LYS A 169 -12.83 13.81 23.18
C LYS A 169 -13.76 14.39 24.24
N GLU A 170 -13.28 14.51 25.48
CA GLU A 170 -14.08 15.01 26.62
C GLU A 170 -14.50 16.46 26.44
N THR A 171 -13.69 17.28 25.78
CA THR A 171 -14.04 18.67 25.45
C THR A 171 -14.82 18.81 24.15
N GLU A 172 -15.21 17.71 23.51
CA GLU A 172 -15.94 17.69 22.24
C GLU A 172 -15.25 18.52 21.15
N SER A 173 -13.92 18.54 21.16
CA SER A 173 -13.11 19.44 20.32
C SER A 173 -13.43 19.29 18.83
N SER A 174 -13.56 18.06 18.35
CA SER A 174 -13.88 17.79 16.93
C SER A 174 -15.25 18.35 16.55
N ILE A 175 -16.26 18.21 17.41
CA ILE A 175 -17.62 18.71 17.16
C ILE A 175 -17.60 20.25 17.07
N ARG A 176 -16.90 20.91 18.00
CA ARG A 176 -16.76 22.37 18.03
C ARG A 176 -16.05 22.90 16.79
N ILE A 177 -14.95 22.26 16.38
CA ILE A 177 -14.22 22.64 15.17
C ILE A 177 -15.07 22.43 13.92
N VAL A 178 -15.84 21.33 13.86
CA VAL A 178 -16.78 21.09 12.75
C VAL A 178 -17.87 22.17 12.70
N GLY A 179 -18.41 22.60 13.84
CA GLY A 179 -19.32 23.76 13.93
C GLY A 179 -18.68 25.02 13.34
N ASN A 180 -17.46 25.35 13.78
CA ASN A 180 -16.72 26.52 13.30
C ASN A 180 -16.45 26.49 11.78
N ILE A 181 -16.21 25.31 11.20
CA ILE A 181 -16.01 25.16 9.75
C ILE A 181 -17.33 25.39 8.99
N LYS A 182 -18.47 24.93 9.52
CA LYS A 182 -19.79 25.16 8.92
C LYS A 182 -20.14 26.64 8.89
N ASP A 183 -19.87 27.37 9.96
CA ASP A 183 -20.09 28.82 10.04
C ASP A 183 -19.39 29.57 8.89
N PHE A 184 -18.18 29.14 8.52
CA PHE A 184 -17.48 29.69 7.35
C PHE A 184 -18.16 29.32 6.02
N ALA A 185 -18.63 28.08 5.86
CA ALA A 185 -19.35 27.65 4.67
C ALA A 185 -20.64 28.47 4.43
N GLU A 186 -21.25 28.97 5.50
CA GLU A 186 -22.41 29.87 5.49
C GLU A 186 -22.03 31.34 5.27
N GLY A 187 -20.74 31.66 5.10
CA GLY A 187 -20.23 33.01 4.79
C GLY A 187 -20.04 33.93 6.00
N THR A 188 -20.11 33.40 7.23
CA THR A 188 -20.13 34.22 8.46
C THR A 188 -18.75 34.58 9.01
N LYS A 189 -17.67 33.97 8.50
CA LYS A 189 -16.29 34.11 9.02
C LYS A 189 -15.27 34.32 7.88
N LYS A 190 -14.07 34.79 8.24
CA LYS A 190 -12.96 35.04 7.30
C LYS A 190 -12.21 33.75 6.91
N ILE A 191 -11.42 33.81 5.85
CA ILE A 191 -10.68 32.67 5.30
C ILE A 191 -9.63 32.15 6.31
N GLU A 192 -8.93 33.04 7.03
CA GLU A 192 -7.90 32.63 8.00
C GLU A 192 -8.47 31.77 9.13
N TYR A 193 -9.72 32.04 9.51
CA TYR A 193 -10.44 31.25 10.51
C TYR A 193 -10.70 29.82 9.99
N PHE A 194 -11.16 29.69 8.75
CA PHE A 194 -11.38 28.40 8.11
C PHE A 194 -10.08 27.60 7.97
N GLU A 195 -9.00 28.25 7.53
CA GLU A 195 -7.69 27.60 7.35
C GLU A 195 -7.18 27.01 8.66
N GLU A 196 -7.24 27.79 9.75
CA GLU A 196 -6.71 27.35 11.04
C GLU A 196 -7.56 26.24 11.66
N MET A 197 -8.89 26.36 11.60
CA MET A 197 -9.82 25.33 12.11
C MET A 197 -9.71 24.03 11.31
N THR A 198 -9.66 24.12 9.98
CA THR A 198 -9.50 22.95 9.11
C THR A 198 -8.13 22.29 9.29
N SER A 199 -7.08 23.09 9.47
CA SER A 199 -5.73 22.58 9.77
C SER A 199 -5.68 21.84 11.10
N LEU A 200 -6.31 22.37 12.16
CA LEU A 200 -6.40 21.68 13.45
C LEU A 200 -7.21 20.39 13.34
N LEU A 201 -8.37 20.43 12.67
CA LEU A 201 -9.20 19.24 12.47
C LEU A 201 -8.43 18.15 11.73
N SER A 202 -7.74 18.50 10.64
CA SER A 202 -6.90 17.57 9.87
C SER A 202 -5.86 16.89 10.76
N MET A 203 -5.19 17.65 11.63
CA MET A 203 -4.18 17.12 12.55
C MET A 203 -4.77 16.19 13.62
N ILE A 204 -5.94 16.52 14.15
CA ILE A 204 -6.69 15.66 15.08
C ILE A 204 -7.07 14.35 14.38
N LEU A 205 -7.68 14.41 13.19
CA LEU A 205 -8.08 13.25 12.41
C LEU A 205 -6.88 12.35 12.03
N TRP A 206 -5.74 12.96 11.73
CA TRP A 206 -4.50 12.27 11.43
C TRP A 206 -4.02 11.42 12.61
N ARG A 207 -4.05 11.96 13.83
CA ARG A 207 -3.58 11.30 15.06
C ARG A 207 -4.66 10.43 15.74
N TRP A 208 -5.94 10.68 15.49
CA TRP A 208 -7.07 10.06 16.22
C TRP A 208 -8.04 9.32 15.29
N PRO A 209 -7.74 8.07 14.89
CA PRO A 209 -8.57 7.30 13.95
C PRO A 209 -10.07 7.20 14.29
N PRO A 210 -10.48 6.99 15.57
CA PRO A 210 -11.90 6.93 15.94
C PRO A 210 -12.73 8.17 15.58
N SER A 211 -12.09 9.34 15.41
CA SER A 211 -12.79 10.59 15.09
C SER A 211 -13.15 10.74 13.60
N ARG A 212 -12.54 9.96 12.70
CA ARG A 212 -12.71 10.09 11.24
C ARG A 212 -14.14 9.79 10.79
N PHE A 213 -14.72 8.70 11.29
CA PHE A 213 -16.05 8.26 10.86
C PHE A 213 -17.17 9.20 11.35
N PRO A 214 -17.19 9.66 12.62
CA PRO A 214 -18.16 10.68 13.06
C PRO A 214 -18.08 11.99 12.28
N VAL A 215 -16.86 12.49 12.02
CA VAL A 215 -16.68 13.74 11.26
C VAL A 215 -17.15 13.58 9.81
N PHE A 216 -16.82 12.46 9.17
CA PHE A 216 -17.27 12.18 7.80
C PHE A 216 -18.80 12.06 7.69
N ASN A 217 -19.47 11.43 8.66
CA ASN A 217 -20.93 11.26 8.61
C ASN A 217 -21.71 12.56 8.90
N ASP A 218 -21.04 13.68 9.17
CA ASP A 218 -21.71 14.96 9.32
C ASP A 218 -22.13 15.52 7.95
N VAL A 219 -23.38 15.26 7.57
CA VAL A 219 -23.94 15.62 6.26
C VAL A 219 -23.82 17.11 5.96
N LYS A 220 -24.01 17.97 6.97
CA LYS A 220 -23.93 19.43 6.78
C LYS A 220 -22.50 19.87 6.49
N LEU A 221 -21.52 19.31 7.21
CA LEU A 221 -20.11 19.56 6.95
C LEU A 221 -19.76 19.12 5.52
N MET A 222 -20.06 17.88 5.16
CA MET A 222 -19.68 17.33 3.86
C MET A 222 -20.31 18.10 2.70
N LYS A 223 -21.57 18.53 2.84
CA LYS A 223 -22.22 19.43 1.87
C LYS A 223 -21.54 20.80 1.78
N GLY A 224 -21.17 21.39 2.92
CA GLY A 224 -20.43 22.64 2.96
C GLY A 224 -19.06 22.56 2.29
N LEU A 225 -18.33 21.47 2.51
CA LEU A 225 -17.03 21.22 1.86
C LEU A 225 -17.19 21.00 0.34
N ALA A 226 -18.23 20.27 -0.09
CA ALA A 226 -18.53 20.05 -1.50
C ALA A 226 -18.78 21.36 -2.26
N ASN A 227 -19.51 22.31 -1.65
CA ASN A 227 -19.74 23.63 -2.23
C ASN A 227 -18.44 24.43 -2.44
N MET A 228 -17.35 24.08 -1.75
CA MET A 228 -16.06 24.76 -1.88
C MET A 228 -15.15 24.15 -2.96
N HIS A 229 -15.51 23.01 -3.57
CA HIS A 229 -14.67 22.32 -4.56
C HIS A 229 -14.33 23.20 -5.78
N THR A 230 -15.23 24.11 -6.15
CA THR A 230 -15.07 25.00 -7.31
C THR A 230 -14.29 26.28 -7.00
N ARG A 231 -13.93 26.53 -5.73
CA ARG A 231 -13.19 27.75 -5.35
C ARG A 231 -11.77 27.74 -5.89
N THR A 232 -11.33 28.88 -6.41
CA THR A 232 -10.00 29.05 -7.01
C THR A 232 -8.90 29.36 -6.00
N ASP A 233 -9.26 29.76 -4.79
CA ASP A 233 -8.32 30.13 -3.71
C ASP A 233 -7.41 28.95 -3.34
N SER A 234 -6.10 29.12 -3.53
CA SER A 234 -5.12 28.06 -3.31
C SER A 234 -5.06 27.59 -1.85
N SER A 235 -5.26 28.50 -0.89
CA SER A 235 -5.23 28.16 0.53
C SER A 235 -6.42 27.31 0.95
N ILE A 236 -7.62 27.61 0.41
CA ILE A 236 -8.82 26.81 0.61
C ILE A 236 -8.64 25.42 0.00
N LYS A 237 -8.11 25.32 -1.23
CA LYS A 237 -7.80 24.02 -1.85
C LYS A 237 -6.85 23.20 -0.97
N ILE A 238 -5.77 23.81 -0.45
CA ILE A 238 -4.83 23.12 0.45
C ILE A 238 -5.52 22.62 1.72
N ALA A 239 -6.36 23.45 2.34
CA ALA A 239 -7.09 23.09 3.55
C ALA A 239 -8.05 21.92 3.29
N LEU A 240 -8.82 21.96 2.20
CA LEU A 240 -9.72 20.88 1.78
C LEU A 240 -8.96 19.58 1.52
N LEU A 241 -7.89 19.62 0.71
CA LEU A 241 -7.11 18.44 0.36
C LEU A 241 -6.50 17.76 1.60
N ARG A 242 -5.99 18.54 2.56
CA ARG A 242 -5.47 18.01 3.83
C ARG A 242 -6.54 17.39 4.71
N LEU A 243 -7.72 17.99 4.77
CA LEU A 243 -8.85 17.46 5.53
C LEU A 243 -9.31 16.13 4.92
N TYR A 244 -9.54 16.09 3.61
CA TYR A 244 -9.91 14.87 2.90
C TYR A 244 -8.82 13.80 3.01
N THR A 245 -7.54 14.17 2.96
CA THR A 245 -6.43 13.22 3.15
C THR A 245 -6.53 12.56 4.52
N SER A 246 -6.76 13.36 5.57
CA SER A 246 -6.86 12.88 6.96
C SER A 246 -8.10 12.00 7.18
N LEU A 247 -9.20 12.27 6.48
CA LEU A 247 -10.40 11.43 6.46
C LEU A 247 -10.16 10.11 5.71
N ALA A 248 -9.55 10.18 4.52
CA ALA A 248 -9.25 9.05 3.64
C ALA A 248 -8.18 8.09 4.19
N LEU A 249 -7.49 8.45 5.29
CA LEU A 249 -6.70 7.49 6.07
C LEU A 249 -7.55 6.31 6.59
N CYS A 250 -8.85 6.50 6.76
CA CYS A 250 -9.80 5.42 7.00
C CYS A 250 -10.29 4.85 5.66
N ASP A 251 -9.95 3.58 5.38
CA ASP A 251 -10.29 2.94 4.10
C ASP A 251 -11.81 2.89 3.85
N SER A 252 -12.62 2.72 4.90
CA SER A 252 -14.08 2.78 4.79
C SER A 252 -14.60 4.15 4.39
N VAL A 253 -13.96 5.23 4.86
CA VAL A 253 -14.30 6.61 4.47
C VAL A 253 -13.81 6.90 3.06
N ALA A 254 -12.61 6.46 2.70
CA ALA A 254 -12.10 6.58 1.34
C ALA A 254 -13.05 5.92 0.33
N ARG A 255 -13.56 4.70 0.62
CA ARG A 255 -14.53 4.02 -0.25
C ARG A 255 -15.82 4.83 -0.43
N LYS A 256 -16.38 5.38 0.66
CA LYS A 256 -17.59 6.20 0.60
C LYS A 256 -17.38 7.52 -0.16
N LEU A 257 -16.23 8.18 0.02
CA LEU A 257 -15.88 9.37 -0.76
C LEU A 257 -15.85 9.10 -2.28
N LEU A 258 -15.55 7.86 -2.69
CA LEU A 258 -15.59 7.44 -4.09
C LEU A 258 -17.00 7.08 -4.58
N GLU A 259 -17.94 6.78 -3.67
CA GLU A 259 -19.35 6.56 -4.00
C GLU A 259 -20.08 7.88 -4.26
N ASP A 260 -19.64 8.98 -3.62
CA ASP A 260 -20.23 10.32 -3.72
C ASP A 260 -20.01 11.05 -5.07
N GLY A 261 -19.48 10.35 -6.09
CA GLY A 261 -19.58 10.75 -7.49
C GLY A 261 -18.37 11.49 -8.10
N GLU A 262 -18.54 11.88 -9.37
CA GLU A 262 -17.48 12.38 -10.26
C GLU A 262 -16.89 13.73 -9.82
N ALA A 263 -17.69 14.61 -9.22
CA ALA A 263 -17.27 15.97 -8.87
C ALA A 263 -16.10 16.01 -7.87
N PHE A 264 -16.13 15.14 -6.86
CA PHE A 264 -15.02 15.03 -5.90
C PHE A 264 -13.73 14.57 -6.60
N LEU A 265 -13.81 13.57 -7.47
CA LEU A 265 -12.67 13.07 -8.23
C LEU A 265 -12.09 14.11 -9.19
N GLN A 266 -12.95 14.88 -9.85
CA GLN A 266 -12.52 15.99 -10.71
C GLN A 266 -11.73 17.02 -9.91
N MET A 267 -12.18 17.40 -8.70
CA MET A 267 -11.43 18.32 -7.83
C MET A 267 -10.04 17.77 -7.48
N VAL A 268 -9.93 16.48 -7.12
CA VAL A 268 -8.65 15.84 -6.80
C VAL A 268 -7.70 15.85 -8.00
N VAL A 269 -8.17 15.45 -9.19
CA VAL A 269 -7.33 15.41 -10.40
C VAL A 269 -6.95 16.81 -10.84
N GLN A 270 -7.88 17.77 -10.82
CA GLN A 270 -7.59 19.17 -11.14
C GLN A 270 -6.51 19.74 -10.22
N ALA A 271 -6.55 19.45 -8.91
CA ALA A 271 -5.55 19.91 -7.96
C ALA A 271 -4.12 19.44 -8.30
N MET A 272 -3.97 18.26 -8.91
CA MET A 272 -2.67 17.72 -9.36
C MET A 272 -2.17 18.33 -10.68
N GLY A 273 -3.05 18.98 -11.44
CA GLY A 273 -2.77 19.59 -12.75
C GLY A 273 -1.71 20.70 -12.71
N GLU A 274 -1.08 20.95 -13.86
CA GLU A 274 0.04 21.89 -13.97
C GLU A 274 -0.29 23.34 -13.65
N SER A 275 -1.55 23.72 -13.82
CA SER A 275 -2.04 25.08 -13.59
C SER A 275 -2.04 25.46 -12.10
N ASN A 276 -1.96 24.49 -11.18
CA ASN A 276 -1.98 24.77 -9.76
C ASN A 276 -0.56 24.99 -9.17
N PRO A 277 -0.43 25.78 -8.09
CA PRO A 277 0.84 25.93 -7.37
C PRO A 277 1.40 24.60 -6.86
N HIS A 278 2.74 24.49 -6.75
CA HIS A 278 3.44 23.28 -6.31
C HIS A 278 2.86 22.66 -5.03
N VAL A 279 2.52 23.47 -4.03
CA VAL A 279 1.99 23.00 -2.74
C VAL A 279 0.59 22.37 -2.91
N VAL A 280 -0.28 22.96 -3.72
CA VAL A 280 -1.62 22.41 -4.01
C VAL A 280 -1.48 21.04 -4.68
N ARG A 281 -0.57 20.93 -5.66
CA ARG A 281 -0.31 19.69 -6.38
C ARG A 281 0.17 18.59 -5.45
N ILE A 282 1.12 18.88 -4.55
CA ILE A 282 1.63 17.94 -3.55
C ILE A 282 0.49 17.39 -2.68
N GLU A 283 -0.40 18.24 -2.18
CA GLU A 283 -1.53 17.77 -1.36
C GLU A 283 -2.56 16.98 -2.19
N GLY A 284 -2.73 17.32 -3.47
CA GLY A 284 -3.53 16.55 -4.43
C GLY A 284 -3.00 15.13 -4.59
N PHE A 285 -1.69 14.98 -4.81
CA PHE A 285 -1.03 13.67 -4.90
C PHE A 285 -1.18 12.86 -3.61
N ARG A 286 -1.04 13.49 -2.43
CA ARG A 286 -1.20 12.81 -1.13
C ARG A 286 -2.62 12.30 -0.88
N LEU A 287 -3.62 13.09 -1.25
CA LEU A 287 -5.02 12.64 -1.18
C LEU A 287 -5.26 11.47 -2.13
N ALA A 288 -4.83 11.57 -3.39
CA ALA A 288 -4.96 10.50 -4.37
C ALA A 288 -4.25 9.21 -3.90
N GLN A 289 -3.08 9.32 -3.28
CA GLN A 289 -2.37 8.19 -2.67
C GLN A 289 -3.21 7.51 -1.58
N CYS A 290 -4.02 8.24 -0.80
CA CYS A 290 -4.92 7.66 0.21
C CYS A 290 -6.13 6.97 -0.41
N LEU A 291 -6.70 7.55 -1.47
CA LEU A 291 -7.87 7.01 -2.16
C LEU A 291 -7.55 5.71 -2.92
N LEU A 292 -6.39 5.66 -3.58
CA LEU A 292 -5.98 4.57 -4.48
C LEU A 292 -5.18 3.45 -3.78
N ARG A 293 -5.37 3.30 -2.46
CA ARG A 293 -4.63 2.32 -1.65
C ARG A 293 -5.04 0.88 -1.89
N SER A 294 -6.25 0.64 -2.40
CA SER A 294 -6.76 -0.69 -2.71
C SER A 294 -7.00 -0.84 -4.21
N GLN A 295 -6.92 -2.08 -4.68
CA GLN A 295 -7.23 -2.41 -6.08
C GLN A 295 -8.68 -2.03 -6.45
N GLU A 296 -9.64 -2.25 -5.55
CA GLU A 296 -11.05 -1.91 -5.79
C GLU A 296 -11.24 -0.41 -6.03
N ASN A 297 -10.64 0.42 -5.17
CA ASN A 297 -10.70 1.88 -5.32
C ASN A 297 -9.96 2.32 -6.60
N CYS A 298 -8.82 1.71 -6.90
CA CYS A 298 -8.07 2.00 -8.13
C CYS A 298 -8.91 1.76 -9.39
N VAL A 299 -9.57 0.60 -9.49
CA VAL A 299 -10.45 0.27 -10.61
C VAL A 299 -11.60 1.28 -10.73
N LYS A 300 -12.24 1.65 -9.60
CA LYS A 300 -13.32 2.65 -9.59
C LYS A 300 -12.85 4.00 -10.13
N VAL A 301 -11.76 4.55 -9.58
CA VAL A 301 -11.26 5.89 -9.98
C VAL A 301 -10.78 5.90 -11.43
N VAL A 302 -10.07 4.85 -11.87
CA VAL A 302 -9.62 4.73 -13.27
C VAL A 302 -10.82 4.70 -14.22
N GLY A 303 -11.93 4.05 -13.82
CA GLY A 303 -13.18 4.07 -14.59
C GLY A 303 -13.81 5.46 -14.74
N PHE A 304 -13.61 6.38 -13.79
CA PHE A 304 -14.13 7.75 -13.85
C PHE A 304 -13.19 8.72 -14.56
N CYS A 305 -11.89 8.69 -14.27
CA CYS A 305 -10.95 9.72 -14.70
C CYS A 305 -9.54 9.19 -15.03
N GLY A 306 -9.44 7.96 -15.55
CA GLY A 306 -8.17 7.29 -15.85
C GLY A 306 -7.19 8.13 -16.67
N ASP A 307 -7.62 8.73 -17.79
CA ASP A 307 -6.74 9.53 -18.65
C ASP A 307 -6.18 10.75 -17.91
N ALA A 308 -7.05 11.55 -17.28
CA ALA A 308 -6.65 12.75 -16.58
C ALA A 308 -5.79 12.47 -15.34
N LEU A 309 -6.06 11.37 -14.64
CA LEU A 309 -5.26 10.90 -13.51
C LEU A 309 -3.82 10.56 -13.96
N VAL A 310 -3.70 9.75 -15.02
CA VAL A 310 -2.39 9.33 -15.53
C VAL A 310 -1.62 10.52 -16.11
N ASP A 311 -2.30 11.44 -16.79
CA ASP A 311 -1.69 12.66 -17.33
C ASP A 311 -1.08 13.50 -16.20
N ALA A 312 -1.83 13.68 -15.11
CA ALA A 312 -1.36 14.41 -13.93
C ALA A 312 -0.13 13.74 -13.30
N ILE A 313 -0.10 12.41 -13.20
CA ILE A 313 1.03 11.63 -12.69
C ILE A 313 2.27 11.82 -13.57
N ILE A 314 2.16 11.57 -14.88
CA ILE A 314 3.27 11.69 -15.84
C ILE A 314 3.81 13.12 -15.84
N CYS A 315 2.93 14.10 -15.84
CA CYS A 315 3.27 15.50 -15.71
C CYS A 315 4.08 15.79 -14.43
N GLY A 316 3.60 15.28 -13.27
CA GLY A 316 4.30 15.41 -12.00
C GLY A 316 5.71 14.82 -12.04
N MET A 317 5.89 13.71 -12.76
CA MET A 317 7.18 13.04 -12.95
C MET A 317 8.12 13.77 -13.93
N ARG A 318 7.60 14.47 -14.94
CA ARG A 318 8.42 15.17 -15.96
C ARG A 318 9.11 16.44 -15.43
N LYS A 319 8.62 17.05 -14.35
CA LYS A 319 9.19 18.31 -13.82
C LYS A 319 10.48 18.07 -13.03
N THR A 320 11.59 17.90 -13.74
CA THR A 320 12.95 17.92 -13.18
C THR A 320 13.61 19.28 -13.48
N GLY A 321 13.26 20.30 -12.70
CA GLY A 321 13.94 21.60 -12.75
C GLY A 321 15.11 21.68 -11.75
N PRO A 322 16.15 22.51 -11.98
CA PRO A 322 17.28 22.73 -11.06
C PRO A 322 16.93 23.37 -9.71
N SER A 323 15.65 23.58 -9.41
CA SER A 323 15.17 24.37 -8.27
C SER A 323 14.88 23.57 -7.00
N SER A 324 15.17 22.26 -6.94
CA SER A 324 15.08 21.52 -5.67
C SER A 324 16.32 21.76 -4.78
N LYS A 325 16.70 23.03 -4.58
CA LYS A 325 17.40 23.38 -3.33
C LYS A 325 16.46 23.00 -2.21
N ARG A 326 16.91 22.17 -1.26
CA ARG A 326 16.20 21.79 -0.04
C ARG A 326 15.39 22.98 0.48
N VAL A 327 14.09 23.02 0.17
CA VAL A 327 13.15 23.86 0.88
C VAL A 327 12.89 23.13 2.19
N GLY A 328 13.08 23.83 3.30
CA GLY A 328 13.15 23.26 4.64
C GLY A 328 12.01 22.26 4.97
N ASN A 329 12.44 21.11 5.45
CA ASN A 329 11.83 20.13 6.36
C ASN A 329 10.34 19.72 6.31
N ASN A 330 9.41 20.28 5.53
CA ASN A 330 7.99 19.87 5.62
C ASN A 330 7.21 19.68 4.31
N HIS A 331 7.76 20.06 3.14
CA HIS A 331 7.11 19.84 1.86
C HIS A 331 7.90 18.81 1.04
N GLY A 332 7.36 17.60 0.91
CA GLY A 332 7.95 16.54 0.08
C GLY A 332 8.13 16.99 -1.36
N SER A 333 9.05 16.38 -2.10
CA SER A 333 9.26 16.78 -3.49
C SER A 333 8.05 16.38 -4.35
N LEU A 334 7.61 17.27 -5.25
CA LEU A 334 6.49 16.99 -6.16
C LEU A 334 6.74 15.71 -6.97
N LEU A 335 7.97 15.53 -7.44
CA LEU A 335 8.40 14.35 -8.17
C LEU A 335 8.21 13.07 -7.33
N GLU A 336 8.61 13.09 -6.06
CA GLU A 336 8.46 11.92 -5.18
C GLU A 336 6.99 11.57 -4.93
N GLU A 337 6.13 12.57 -4.69
CA GLU A 337 4.69 12.30 -4.48
C GLU A 337 4.01 11.79 -5.75
N ALA A 338 4.45 12.25 -6.93
CA ALA A 338 3.99 11.73 -8.22
C ALA A 338 4.48 10.29 -8.47
N CYS A 339 5.75 10.00 -8.19
CA CYS A 339 6.30 8.64 -8.28
C CYS A 339 5.62 7.67 -7.30
N ARG A 340 5.33 8.11 -6.07
CA ARG A 340 4.54 7.31 -5.10
C ARG A 340 3.14 7.03 -5.62
N LEU A 341 2.46 8.02 -6.22
CA LEU A 341 1.16 7.79 -6.81
C LEU A 341 1.24 6.86 -8.04
N ALA A 342 2.30 6.93 -8.84
CA ALA A 342 2.51 6.04 -9.99
C ALA A 342 2.62 4.55 -9.60
N LEU A 343 2.86 4.22 -8.32
CA LEU A 343 2.82 2.86 -7.81
C LEU A 343 1.42 2.23 -7.85
N ILE A 344 0.36 2.99 -8.19
CA ILE A 344 -0.96 2.40 -8.51
C ILE A 344 -0.88 1.37 -9.64
N THR A 345 0.16 1.43 -10.48
CA THR A 345 0.51 0.41 -11.47
C THR A 345 0.66 -0.99 -10.88
N ARG A 346 0.85 -1.16 -9.57
CA ARG A 346 0.82 -2.48 -8.95
C ARG A 346 -0.55 -3.17 -9.05
N TRP A 347 -1.62 -2.39 -9.14
CA TRP A 347 -2.99 -2.88 -9.22
C TRP A 347 -3.35 -3.19 -10.67
N ALA A 348 -3.83 -4.40 -10.96
CA ALA A 348 -4.30 -4.75 -12.31
C ALA A 348 -5.46 -3.83 -12.75
N GLY A 349 -5.41 -3.31 -13.99
CA GLY A 349 -6.45 -2.46 -14.58
C GLY A 349 -6.03 -1.80 -15.90
N ASP A 350 -6.94 -1.04 -16.52
CA ASP A 350 -6.73 -0.45 -17.86
C ASP A 350 -5.77 0.74 -17.88
N HIS A 351 -5.49 1.33 -16.71
CA HIS A 351 -4.57 2.46 -16.58
C HIS A 351 -3.14 2.15 -17.07
N HIS A 352 -2.68 0.89 -17.07
CA HIS A 352 -1.39 0.53 -17.65
C HIS A 352 -1.29 0.91 -19.13
N THR A 353 -2.34 0.62 -19.90
CA THR A 353 -2.41 0.99 -21.32
C THR A 353 -2.42 2.51 -21.49
N ILE A 354 -3.09 3.23 -20.60
CA ILE A 354 -3.11 4.70 -20.57
C ILE A 354 -1.70 5.26 -20.30
N PHE A 355 -0.99 4.72 -19.30
CA PHE A 355 0.40 5.09 -18.99
C PHE A 355 1.31 4.94 -20.21
N TRP A 356 1.20 3.82 -20.93
CA TRP A 356 1.96 3.60 -22.15
C TRP A 356 1.59 4.60 -23.25
N LYS A 357 0.29 4.84 -23.49
CA LYS A 357 -0.20 5.79 -24.50
C LYS A 357 0.24 7.24 -24.23
N GLN A 358 0.26 7.66 -22.97
CA GLN A 358 0.63 9.03 -22.58
C GLN A 358 2.15 9.25 -22.42
N GLY A 359 2.97 8.24 -22.75
CA GLY A 359 4.41 8.38 -22.84
C GLY A 359 5.13 8.35 -21.49
N ILE A 360 4.75 7.41 -20.60
CA ILE A 360 5.45 7.14 -19.34
C ILE A 360 6.92 6.75 -19.56
N ALA A 361 7.26 6.09 -20.68
CA ALA A 361 8.62 5.67 -20.98
C ALA A 361 9.60 6.87 -21.00
N GLY A 362 9.23 7.97 -21.65
CA GLY A 362 10.03 9.20 -21.64
C GLY A 362 10.16 9.82 -20.24
N ALA A 363 9.11 9.76 -19.42
CA ALA A 363 9.18 10.24 -18.03
C ALA A 363 10.15 9.39 -17.18
N LEU A 364 10.14 8.07 -17.34
CA LEU A 364 11.08 7.17 -16.65
C LEU A 364 12.52 7.39 -17.13
N ILE A 365 12.75 7.58 -18.44
CA ILE A 365 14.09 7.90 -18.97
C ILE A 365 14.62 9.21 -18.38
N ASN A 366 13.77 10.23 -18.19
CA ASN A 366 14.16 11.49 -17.55
C ASN A 366 14.58 11.32 -16.08
N LEU A 367 14.17 10.25 -15.40
CA LEU A 367 14.65 9.92 -14.05
C LEU A 367 16.04 9.27 -14.07
N LEU A 368 16.41 8.62 -15.19
CA LEU A 368 17.71 7.98 -15.39
C LEU A 368 18.77 8.94 -15.98
N VAL A 369 18.37 9.89 -16.83
CA VAL A 369 19.28 10.71 -17.65
C VAL A 369 19.04 12.21 -17.44
N GLU A 370 20.08 12.95 -17.01
CA GLU A 370 19.98 14.38 -16.70
C GLU A 370 20.08 15.31 -17.92
N ASN A 371 20.91 14.97 -18.92
CA ASN A 371 21.38 15.94 -19.92
C ASN A 371 20.49 16.04 -21.17
N ILE A 372 20.23 17.27 -21.64
CA ILE A 372 19.33 17.54 -22.79
C ILE A 372 19.97 17.12 -24.13
N GLN A 373 21.29 17.25 -24.30
CA GLN A 373 22.01 16.78 -25.49
C GLN A 373 21.88 15.25 -25.68
N GLU A 374 21.90 14.48 -24.59
CA GLU A 374 21.77 13.02 -24.59
C GLU A 374 20.35 12.53 -24.95
N LYS A 375 19.34 13.43 -24.85
CA LYS A 375 17.95 13.17 -25.22
C LYS A 375 17.73 13.23 -26.73
N GLN A 376 18.51 14.06 -27.44
CA GLN A 376 18.44 14.18 -28.89
C GLN A 376 18.99 12.95 -29.61
N ASP A 377 20.05 12.32 -29.08
CA ASP A 377 20.66 11.10 -29.65
C ASP A 377 19.73 9.86 -29.61
N LEU A 378 18.82 9.79 -28.63
CA LEU A 378 17.81 8.73 -28.53
C LEU A 378 16.69 8.84 -29.58
N SER A 379 16.50 10.04 -30.14
CA SER A 379 15.43 10.37 -31.09
C SER A 379 15.88 10.46 -32.54
N SER A 380 17.19 10.46 -32.81
CA SER A 380 17.75 10.78 -34.14
C SER A 380 18.31 9.57 -34.92
N GLU A 381 18.59 8.42 -34.29
CA GLU A 381 19.10 7.22 -34.98
C GLU A 381 18.09 6.06 -34.96
N PRO A 382 17.51 5.67 -36.12
CA PRO A 382 16.47 4.64 -36.19
C PRO A 382 16.96 3.20 -35.93
N ALA A 383 18.27 2.95 -35.83
CA ALA A 383 18.82 1.59 -35.72
C ALA A 383 20.19 1.57 -35.02
N LEU A 384 20.23 1.86 -33.72
CA LEU A 384 21.40 1.56 -32.90
C LEU A 384 21.57 0.04 -32.78
N SER A 385 22.75 -0.51 -33.14
CA SER A 385 23.09 -1.91 -32.85
C SER A 385 23.00 -2.16 -31.34
N LEU A 386 22.69 -3.40 -30.92
CA LEU A 386 22.56 -3.75 -29.49
C LEU A 386 23.81 -3.37 -28.69
N GLU A 387 25.00 -3.59 -29.24
CA GLU A 387 26.27 -3.21 -28.63
C GLU A 387 26.38 -1.69 -28.40
N LYS A 388 25.90 -0.88 -29.35
CA LYS A 388 25.86 0.58 -29.23
C LYS A 388 24.80 1.01 -28.18
N GLN A 389 23.66 0.33 -28.10
CA GLN A 389 22.67 0.56 -27.05
C GLN A 389 23.20 0.23 -25.64
N ILE A 390 23.86 -0.92 -25.50
CA ILE A 390 24.48 -1.35 -24.24
C ILE A 390 25.57 -0.36 -23.79
N SER A 391 26.47 0.04 -24.68
CA SER A 391 27.54 1.00 -24.35
C SER A 391 27.01 2.38 -23.98
N VAL A 392 25.99 2.88 -24.69
CA VAL A 392 25.30 4.14 -24.35
C VAL A 392 24.64 4.04 -22.98
N ALA A 393 23.92 2.95 -22.70
CA ALA A 393 23.28 2.72 -21.41
C ALA A 393 24.31 2.62 -20.26
N GLN A 394 25.41 1.91 -20.46
CA GLN A 394 26.50 1.79 -19.48
C GLN A 394 27.14 3.14 -19.14
N ASN A 395 27.41 3.97 -20.16
CA ASN A 395 28.00 5.29 -19.95
C ASN A 395 27.04 6.22 -19.18
N ARG A 396 25.73 6.14 -19.49
CA ARG A 396 24.70 6.97 -18.84
C ARG A 396 24.42 6.57 -17.39
N LEU A 397 24.41 5.26 -17.10
CA LEU A 397 24.21 4.74 -15.73
C LEU A 397 25.39 5.05 -14.80
N LYS A 398 26.62 5.17 -15.33
CA LYS A 398 27.81 5.55 -14.54
C LYS A 398 27.82 7.02 -14.11
N ALA A 399 27.14 7.90 -14.86
CA ALA A 399 27.18 9.34 -14.64
C ALA A 399 26.16 9.84 -13.60
N ASN A 400 25.08 9.10 -13.32
CA ASN A 400 23.94 9.60 -12.56
C ASN A 400 23.36 8.56 -11.60
N TYR A 401 23.36 8.86 -10.30
CA TYR A 401 22.59 8.10 -9.31
C TYR A 401 21.67 9.08 -8.55
N ARG A 402 20.37 9.05 -8.85
CA ARG A 402 19.39 10.00 -8.32
C ARG A 402 18.49 9.43 -7.22
N LEU A 403 17.98 10.31 -6.36
CA LEU A 403 16.74 10.08 -5.61
C LEU A 403 15.60 9.82 -6.61
N GLY A 404 14.95 8.65 -6.52
CA GLY A 404 13.82 8.28 -7.37
C GLY A 404 14.01 7.00 -8.20
N THR A 405 15.24 6.48 -8.28
CA THR A 405 15.55 5.21 -8.97
C THR A 405 14.78 4.02 -8.39
N ASN A 406 14.49 4.02 -7.09
CA ASN A 406 13.70 2.96 -6.45
C ASN A 406 12.28 2.85 -7.02
N TYR A 407 11.57 3.98 -7.11
CA TYR A 407 10.22 3.99 -7.68
C TYR A 407 10.22 3.66 -9.17
N LEU A 408 11.28 4.06 -9.90
CA LEU A 408 11.39 3.79 -11.33
C LEU A 408 11.33 2.29 -11.63
N TRP A 409 12.10 1.47 -10.92
CA TRP A 409 12.10 0.03 -11.16
C TRP A 409 10.76 -0.61 -10.77
N ASP A 410 10.15 -0.14 -9.69
CA ASP A 410 8.84 -0.62 -9.28
C ASP A 410 7.78 -0.32 -10.35
N ILE A 411 7.68 0.94 -10.80
CA ILE A 411 6.72 1.40 -11.82
C ILE A 411 6.95 0.64 -13.12
N LEU A 412 8.20 0.55 -13.58
CA LEU A 412 8.55 -0.14 -14.83
C LEU A 412 8.24 -1.64 -14.77
N GLY A 413 8.58 -2.30 -13.65
CA GLY A 413 8.26 -3.71 -13.43
C GLY A 413 6.76 -3.97 -13.50
N TRP A 414 5.95 -3.17 -12.80
CA TRP A 414 4.49 -3.32 -12.81
C TRP A 414 3.87 -3.05 -14.19
N LEU A 415 4.28 -1.97 -14.86
CA LEU A 415 3.80 -1.62 -16.21
C LEU A 415 4.10 -2.70 -17.24
N THR A 416 5.28 -3.33 -17.15
CA THR A 416 5.69 -4.39 -18.07
C THR A 416 4.98 -5.70 -17.76
N PHE A 417 4.73 -6.03 -16.50
CA PHE A 417 4.05 -7.26 -16.10
C PHE A 417 2.55 -7.25 -16.40
N HIS A 418 1.89 -6.10 -16.24
CA HIS A 418 0.48 -5.93 -16.59
C HIS A 418 0.27 -5.52 -18.06
N CYS A 419 1.34 -5.51 -18.86
CA CYS A 419 1.27 -5.20 -20.28
C CYS A 419 0.52 -6.30 -21.03
N GLY A 420 -0.63 -5.98 -21.61
CA GLY A 420 -1.42 -6.95 -22.38
C GLY A 420 -0.66 -7.49 -23.61
N GLU A 421 -1.02 -8.69 -24.04
CA GLU A 421 -0.39 -9.41 -25.18
C GLU A 421 -0.42 -8.59 -26.49
N ASN A 422 -1.43 -7.73 -26.64
CA ASN A 422 -1.69 -6.93 -27.85
C ASN A 422 -1.02 -5.56 -27.87
N LEU A 423 -0.19 -5.21 -26.88
CA LEU A 423 0.52 -3.93 -26.93
C LEU A 423 1.53 -3.97 -28.06
N ASN A 424 1.32 -3.15 -29.09
CA ASN A 424 2.28 -2.97 -30.17
C ASN A 424 3.09 -1.69 -29.92
N PRO A 425 4.32 -1.78 -29.37
CA PRO A 425 5.14 -0.61 -29.06
C PRO A 425 5.56 0.19 -30.31
N GLN A 426 5.35 -0.34 -31.52
CA GLN A 426 5.54 0.39 -32.78
C GLN A 426 4.45 1.45 -33.02
N ILE A 427 3.21 1.21 -32.58
CA ILE A 427 2.07 2.10 -32.84
C ILE A 427 2.21 3.44 -32.10
N HIS A 428 2.97 3.47 -31.00
CA HIS A 428 3.12 4.66 -30.17
C HIS A 428 4.50 5.35 -30.30
N GLY A 429 5.39 4.87 -31.17
CA GLY A 429 6.74 5.43 -31.31
C GLY A 429 7.62 5.29 -30.06
N THR A 430 7.20 4.49 -29.08
CA THR A 430 7.89 4.31 -27.77
C THR A 430 8.79 3.08 -27.74
N GLN A 431 8.85 2.28 -28.80
CA GLN A 431 9.64 1.04 -28.83
C GLN A 431 11.10 1.24 -28.45
N LEU A 432 11.77 2.25 -29.02
CA LEU A 432 13.18 2.54 -28.71
C LEU A 432 13.37 2.92 -27.23
N GLN A 433 12.43 3.69 -26.67
CA GLN A 433 12.46 4.09 -25.26
C GLN A 433 12.26 2.89 -24.32
N ILE A 434 11.34 2.00 -24.65
CA ILE A 434 11.08 0.77 -23.90
C ILE A 434 12.31 -0.16 -23.96
N ASN A 435 12.90 -0.36 -25.14
CA ASN A 435 14.09 -1.19 -25.32
C ASN A 435 15.29 -0.63 -24.54
N PHE A 436 15.46 0.69 -24.56
CA PHE A 436 16.49 1.36 -23.77
C PHE A 436 16.28 1.15 -22.26
N LEU A 437 15.04 1.32 -21.76
CA LEU A 437 14.71 1.07 -20.35
C LEU A 437 14.96 -0.39 -19.94
N ILE A 438 14.60 -1.36 -20.79
CA ILE A 438 14.89 -2.78 -20.57
C ILE A 438 16.40 -3.02 -20.52
N THR A 439 17.16 -2.41 -21.42
CA THR A 439 18.63 -2.54 -21.45
C THR A 439 19.27 -1.96 -20.20
N CYS A 440 18.85 -0.78 -19.76
CA CYS A 440 19.27 -0.21 -18.48
C CYS A 440 18.94 -1.15 -17.32
N ALA A 441 17.72 -1.70 -17.26
CA ALA A 441 17.32 -2.61 -16.20
C ALA A 441 18.19 -3.87 -16.16
N CYS A 442 18.39 -4.54 -17.30
CA CYS A 442 19.21 -5.75 -17.38
C CYS A 442 20.68 -5.47 -17.00
N LEU A 443 21.25 -4.34 -17.41
CA LEU A 443 22.61 -3.94 -17.04
C LEU A 443 22.75 -3.71 -15.54
N THR A 444 21.86 -2.91 -14.95
CA THR A 444 21.87 -2.62 -13.50
C THR A 444 21.64 -3.90 -12.68
N PHE A 445 20.77 -4.80 -13.16
CA PHE A 445 20.53 -6.10 -12.54
C PHE A 445 21.78 -6.99 -12.54
N VAL A 446 22.47 -7.13 -13.67
CA VAL A 446 23.69 -7.95 -13.74
C VAL A 446 24.79 -7.35 -12.86
N ASP A 447 24.99 -6.03 -12.89
CA ASP A 447 25.93 -5.35 -11.99
C ASP A 447 25.59 -5.59 -10.50
N THR A 448 24.30 -5.54 -10.17
CA THR A 448 23.79 -5.83 -8.82
C THR A 448 24.14 -7.26 -8.40
N LEU A 449 23.84 -8.26 -9.23
CA LEU A 449 24.19 -9.65 -8.93
C LEU A 449 25.70 -9.87 -8.81
N GLU A 450 26.51 -9.20 -9.63
CA GLU A 450 27.98 -9.26 -9.53
C GLU A 450 28.49 -8.70 -8.20
N LYS A 451 27.94 -7.57 -7.76
CA LYS A 451 28.27 -6.98 -6.45
C LYS A 451 27.93 -7.96 -5.32
N TRP A 452 26.75 -8.56 -5.33
CA TRP A 452 26.35 -9.56 -4.32
C TRP A 452 27.17 -10.85 -4.36
N CYS A 453 27.75 -11.22 -5.51
CA CYS A 453 28.68 -12.34 -5.64
C CYS A 453 30.11 -12.01 -5.17
N ARG A 454 30.48 -10.73 -5.01
CA ARG A 454 31.83 -10.27 -4.63
C ARG A 454 31.94 -9.76 -3.19
N ILE A 455 30.81 -9.36 -2.57
CA ILE A 455 30.82 -8.55 -1.35
C ILE A 455 30.49 -9.38 -0.09
N PHE A 456 31.42 -9.37 0.87
CA PHE A 456 31.24 -9.66 2.31
C PHE A 456 31.11 -8.35 3.14
N LEU A 457 30.89 -7.18 2.52
CA LEU A 457 31.09 -5.84 3.11
C LEU A 457 29.97 -4.80 2.86
N LYS A 458 29.19 -4.56 3.93
CA LYS A 458 28.81 -3.29 4.61
C LYS A 458 28.45 -1.96 3.87
N ASP A 459 28.28 -1.84 2.55
CA ASP A 459 27.74 -0.59 1.97
C ASP A 459 26.20 -0.58 1.87
N ILE A 460 25.56 -0.27 3.00
CA ILE A 460 24.11 -0.39 3.26
C ILE A 460 23.22 0.41 2.28
N VAL A 461 23.70 1.53 1.73
CA VAL A 461 22.85 2.47 0.98
C VAL A 461 22.55 2.01 -0.45
N ASP A 462 23.49 1.33 -1.12
CA ASP A 462 23.30 0.78 -2.47
C ASP A 462 22.46 -0.51 -2.48
N HIS A 463 22.42 -1.22 -1.34
CA HIS A 463 21.77 -2.53 -1.26
C HIS A 463 20.24 -2.46 -1.38
N PHE A 464 19.57 -1.41 -0.89
CA PHE A 464 18.10 -1.35 -0.93
C PHE A 464 17.50 -1.16 -2.33
N GLN A 465 18.32 -0.79 -3.33
CA GLN A 465 17.85 -0.72 -4.72
C GLN A 465 17.86 -2.07 -5.42
N SER A 466 18.52 -3.08 -4.83
CA SER A 466 18.78 -4.35 -5.48
C SER A 466 17.54 -5.26 -5.63
N GLU A 467 16.60 -5.24 -4.68
CA GLU A 467 15.34 -5.99 -4.84
C GLU A 467 14.42 -5.37 -5.90
N PRO A 468 14.16 -4.05 -5.91
CA PRO A 468 13.31 -3.42 -6.93
C PRO A 468 13.78 -3.68 -8.36
N ILE A 469 15.08 -3.54 -8.63
CA ILE A 469 15.63 -3.81 -9.96
C ILE A 469 15.53 -5.28 -10.34
N SER A 470 15.88 -6.18 -9.42
CA SER A 470 15.82 -7.63 -9.67
C SER A 470 14.39 -8.08 -9.95
N ARG A 471 13.44 -7.58 -9.16
CA ARG A 471 12.00 -7.82 -9.35
C ARG A 471 11.52 -7.27 -10.69
N ALA A 472 11.92 -6.06 -11.07
CA ALA A 472 11.54 -5.47 -12.35
C ALA A 472 12.02 -6.32 -13.54
N VAL A 473 13.26 -6.81 -13.53
CA VAL A 473 13.77 -7.69 -14.59
C VAL A 473 13.04 -9.03 -14.61
N LEU A 474 12.78 -9.64 -13.46
CA LEU A 474 11.97 -10.87 -13.38
C LEU A 474 10.59 -10.66 -14.02
N MET A 475 9.96 -9.53 -13.72
CA MET A 475 8.65 -9.17 -14.23
C MET A 475 8.66 -8.89 -15.75
N MET A 476 9.71 -8.27 -16.28
CA MET A 476 9.88 -8.07 -17.72
C MET A 476 10.02 -9.41 -18.46
N ILE A 477 10.86 -10.31 -17.94
CA ILE A 477 11.03 -11.66 -18.50
C ILE A 477 9.69 -12.39 -18.53
N HIS A 478 8.86 -12.20 -17.50
CA HIS A 478 7.56 -12.84 -17.35
C HIS A 478 6.39 -12.01 -17.90
N SER A 479 6.68 -10.94 -18.64
CA SER A 479 5.66 -10.08 -19.24
C SER A 479 4.76 -10.88 -20.21
N PRO A 480 3.44 -10.64 -20.23
CA PRO A 480 2.55 -11.20 -21.25
C PRO A 480 2.84 -10.62 -22.65
N CYS A 481 3.46 -9.43 -22.72
CA CYS A 481 3.86 -8.84 -23.98
C CYS A 481 5.09 -9.57 -24.54
N ASN A 482 4.89 -10.33 -25.61
CA ASN A 482 5.94 -11.11 -26.27
C ASN A 482 7.15 -10.25 -26.67
N HIS A 483 6.94 -9.00 -27.10
CA HIS A 483 8.04 -8.09 -27.43
C HIS A 483 8.91 -7.77 -26.20
N ILE A 484 8.30 -7.36 -25.09
CA ILE A 484 9.02 -7.03 -23.85
C ILE A 484 9.74 -8.27 -23.31
N SER A 485 9.02 -9.39 -23.23
CA SER A 485 9.53 -10.65 -22.68
C SER A 485 10.69 -11.21 -23.51
N SER A 486 10.57 -11.24 -24.84
CA SER A 486 11.63 -11.71 -25.73
C SER A 486 12.84 -10.77 -25.73
N HIS A 487 12.62 -9.45 -25.79
CA HIS A 487 13.70 -8.47 -25.76
C HIS A 487 14.47 -8.51 -24.43
N ALA A 488 13.78 -8.59 -23.28
CA ALA A 488 14.41 -8.72 -21.97
C ALA A 488 15.29 -9.98 -21.86
N ARG A 489 14.79 -11.15 -22.33
CA ARG A 489 15.59 -12.39 -22.36
C ARG A 489 16.79 -12.27 -23.30
N PHE A 490 16.60 -11.67 -24.48
CA PHE A 490 17.67 -11.47 -25.46
C PHE A 490 18.79 -10.58 -24.92
N VAL A 491 18.45 -9.40 -24.39
CA VAL A 491 19.41 -8.46 -23.81
C VAL A 491 20.12 -9.07 -22.60
N LEU A 492 19.38 -9.70 -21.69
CA LEU A 492 19.96 -10.36 -20.53
C LEU A 492 20.92 -11.47 -20.94
N SER A 493 20.53 -12.31 -21.90
CA SER A 493 21.39 -13.36 -22.44
C SER A 493 22.68 -12.80 -23.02
N ASP A 494 22.62 -11.67 -23.73
CA ASP A 494 23.77 -11.08 -24.40
C ASP A 494 24.76 -10.44 -23.40
N ILE A 495 24.25 -9.71 -22.40
CA ILE A 495 25.04 -9.17 -21.30
C ILE A 495 25.75 -10.31 -20.54
N LEU A 496 25.07 -11.44 -20.34
CA LEU A 496 25.60 -12.58 -19.61
C LEU A 496 26.59 -13.43 -20.42
N LYS A 497 26.55 -13.45 -21.76
CA LYS A 497 27.57 -14.13 -22.59
C LYS A 497 28.98 -13.60 -22.32
N LEU A 498 29.08 -12.30 -22.03
CA LEU A 498 30.34 -11.65 -21.66
C LEU A 498 30.85 -12.06 -20.27
N LYS A 499 30.06 -12.85 -19.52
CA LYS A 499 30.36 -13.31 -18.16
C LYS A 499 30.58 -14.83 -18.16
N SER A 500 31.51 -15.30 -17.33
CA SER A 500 31.82 -16.74 -17.26
C SER A 500 30.77 -17.52 -16.46
N LEU A 501 30.60 -18.81 -16.77
CA LEU A 501 29.78 -19.77 -16.01
C LEU A 501 30.15 -19.84 -14.51
N SER A 502 31.36 -19.37 -14.14
CA SER A 502 31.78 -19.26 -12.74
C SER A 502 30.90 -18.31 -11.92
N PHE A 503 30.30 -17.29 -12.56
CA PHE A 503 29.36 -16.37 -11.92
C PHE A 503 28.10 -17.09 -11.44
N PHE A 504 27.52 -17.93 -12.30
CA PHE A 504 26.35 -18.75 -11.96
C PHE A 504 26.67 -19.72 -10.80
N ARG A 505 27.82 -20.40 -10.86
CA ARG A 505 28.24 -21.32 -9.78
C ARG A 505 28.39 -20.62 -8.43
N LYS A 506 28.89 -19.38 -8.41
CA LYS A 506 28.98 -18.57 -7.18
C LYS A 506 27.60 -18.22 -6.63
N LEU A 507 26.68 -17.79 -7.48
CA LEU A 507 25.30 -17.47 -7.09
C LEU A 507 24.61 -18.69 -6.45
N MET A 508 24.76 -19.85 -7.07
CA MET A 508 24.22 -21.12 -6.57
C MET A 508 24.85 -21.55 -5.25
N HIS A 509 26.18 -21.44 -5.13
CA HIS A 509 26.89 -21.74 -3.89
C HIS A 509 26.42 -20.84 -2.74
N THR A 510 26.27 -19.54 -3.00
CA THR A 510 25.76 -18.59 -2.01
C THR A 510 24.34 -18.93 -1.59
N LEU A 511 23.43 -19.23 -2.53
CA LEU A 511 22.07 -19.63 -2.17
C LEU A 511 22.07 -20.92 -1.34
N HIS A 512 22.89 -21.91 -1.71
CA HIS A 512 22.97 -23.16 -0.97
C HIS A 512 23.50 -22.95 0.45
N TYR A 513 24.60 -22.21 0.59
CA TYR A 513 25.17 -21.83 1.89
C TYR A 513 24.15 -21.07 2.74
N SER A 514 23.56 -20.00 2.19
CA SER A 514 22.54 -19.22 2.88
C SER A 514 21.34 -20.09 3.26
N SER A 515 20.88 -21.01 2.42
CA SER A 515 19.75 -21.89 2.75
C SER A 515 20.03 -22.86 3.91
N SER A 516 21.30 -23.11 4.23
CA SER A 516 21.74 -24.00 5.31
C SER A 516 22.09 -23.29 6.63
N LEU A 517 22.08 -21.96 6.67
CA LEU A 517 22.53 -21.18 7.83
C LEU A 517 21.52 -21.22 9.00
N GLU A 518 21.97 -21.31 10.24
CA GLU A 518 21.12 -21.40 11.43
C GLU A 518 20.44 -20.07 11.82
N SER A 519 21.09 -18.92 11.55
CA SER A 519 20.56 -17.58 11.84
C SER A 519 20.92 -16.57 10.76
N TYR A 520 20.12 -15.50 10.61
CA TYR A 520 20.25 -14.52 9.52
C TYR A 520 20.17 -13.08 10.01
N GLY A 521 21.12 -12.25 9.58
CA GLY A 521 20.98 -10.80 9.60
C GLY A 521 20.06 -10.27 8.50
N THR A 522 19.67 -9.00 8.58
CA THR A 522 18.81 -8.34 7.58
C THR A 522 19.45 -8.34 6.18
N LEU A 523 20.77 -8.17 6.10
CA LEU A 523 21.52 -8.18 4.83
C LEU A 523 21.52 -9.57 4.18
N ASP A 524 21.65 -10.62 4.98
CA ASP A 524 21.61 -12.01 4.50
C ASP A 524 20.22 -12.34 3.92
N LYS A 525 19.15 -11.86 4.56
CA LYS A 525 17.78 -12.00 4.07
C LYS A 525 17.57 -11.31 2.72
N LEU A 526 18.09 -10.09 2.55
CA LEU A 526 18.02 -9.35 1.28
C LEU A 526 18.82 -10.06 0.19
N GLN A 527 20.03 -10.52 0.50
CA GLN A 527 20.87 -11.27 -0.44
C GLN A 527 20.18 -12.56 -0.88
N MET A 528 19.50 -13.28 0.03
CA MET A 528 18.72 -14.47 -0.31
C MET A 528 17.60 -14.15 -1.31
N VAL A 529 16.84 -13.08 -1.09
CA VAL A 529 15.77 -12.64 -2.01
C VAL A 529 16.35 -12.30 -3.39
N VAL A 530 17.41 -11.49 -3.44
CA VAL A 530 18.05 -11.07 -4.70
C VAL A 530 18.64 -12.27 -5.45
N ASN A 531 19.31 -13.19 -4.76
CA ASN A 531 19.89 -14.38 -5.38
C ASN A 531 18.80 -15.33 -5.91
N LEU A 532 17.69 -15.48 -5.18
CA LEU A 532 16.56 -16.31 -5.59
C LEU A 532 15.86 -15.75 -6.83
N ILE A 533 15.63 -14.44 -6.88
CA ILE A 533 15.15 -13.75 -8.08
C ILE A 533 16.16 -13.93 -9.22
N GLY A 534 17.44 -13.77 -8.93
CA GLY A 534 18.56 -13.99 -9.86
C GLY A 534 18.50 -15.35 -10.54
N ILE A 535 18.42 -16.43 -9.74
CA ILE A 535 18.34 -17.81 -10.23
C ILE A 535 17.08 -18.03 -11.04
N THR A 536 15.95 -17.46 -10.62
CA THR A 536 14.68 -17.55 -11.36
C THR A 536 14.77 -16.87 -12.73
N CYS A 537 15.37 -15.69 -12.81
CA CYS A 537 15.65 -15.01 -14.09
C CYS A 537 16.56 -15.86 -14.98
N LEU A 538 17.62 -16.45 -14.43
CA LEU A 538 18.55 -17.29 -15.18
C LEU A 538 17.90 -18.59 -15.66
N ALA A 539 16.98 -19.19 -14.87
CA ALA A 539 16.22 -20.38 -15.27
C ALA A 539 15.37 -20.17 -16.53
N SER A 540 14.98 -18.92 -16.81
CA SER A 540 14.24 -18.57 -18.01
C SER A 540 15.09 -18.54 -19.30
N LEU A 541 16.41 -18.67 -19.18
CA LEU A 541 17.36 -18.65 -20.29
C LEU A 541 17.82 -20.08 -20.61
N PRO A 542 17.65 -20.58 -21.85
CA PRO A 542 17.98 -21.97 -22.21
C PRO A 542 19.41 -22.39 -21.83
N GLN A 543 20.38 -21.50 -22.01
CA GLN A 543 21.81 -21.75 -21.75
C GLN A 543 22.16 -22.02 -20.27
N TYR A 544 21.28 -21.65 -19.33
CA TYR A 544 21.50 -21.86 -17.89
C TYR A 544 20.62 -22.97 -17.29
N GLN A 545 19.70 -23.56 -18.07
CA GLN A 545 18.78 -24.59 -17.59
C GLN A 545 19.51 -25.87 -17.17
N SER A 546 20.44 -26.36 -17.98
CA SER A 546 21.27 -27.53 -17.64
C SER A 546 22.11 -27.28 -16.38
N CYS A 547 22.66 -26.07 -16.24
CA CYS A 547 23.47 -25.69 -15.08
C CYS A 547 22.68 -25.70 -13.76
N ILE A 548 21.39 -25.34 -13.77
CA ILE A 548 20.54 -25.38 -12.55
C ILE A 548 20.32 -26.83 -12.10
N THR A 549 20.03 -27.72 -13.04
CA THR A 549 19.86 -29.15 -12.78
C THR A 549 21.15 -29.77 -12.26
N GLU A 550 22.29 -29.51 -12.92
CA GLU A 550 23.61 -30.04 -12.54
C GLU A 550 24.12 -29.53 -11.18
N SER A 551 23.67 -28.36 -10.73
CA SER A 551 24.17 -27.70 -9.51
C SER A 551 23.32 -27.95 -8.26
N LYS A 552 22.39 -28.92 -8.27
CA LYS A 552 21.44 -29.17 -7.17
C LYS A 552 20.60 -27.94 -6.81
N GLY A 553 20.35 -27.04 -7.78
CA GLY A 553 19.67 -25.77 -7.51
C GLY A 553 18.23 -25.94 -7.06
N ILE A 554 17.55 -26.96 -7.60
CA ILE A 554 16.19 -27.35 -7.22
C ILE A 554 16.14 -27.69 -5.73
N LYS A 555 17.11 -28.49 -5.25
CA LYS A 555 17.20 -28.87 -3.84
C LYS A 555 17.35 -27.64 -2.92
N ALA A 556 18.17 -26.67 -3.31
CA ALA A 556 18.35 -25.44 -2.53
C ALA A 556 17.06 -24.61 -2.43
N ILE A 557 16.33 -24.45 -3.55
CA ILE A 557 15.03 -23.73 -3.57
C ILE A 557 14.00 -24.46 -2.69
N VAL A 558 13.89 -25.79 -2.82
CA VAL A 558 12.94 -26.59 -2.03
C VAL A 558 13.25 -26.51 -0.53
N LEU A 559 14.52 -26.57 -0.13
CA LEU A 559 14.92 -26.41 1.26
C LEU A 559 14.54 -25.02 1.80
N LEU A 560 14.78 -23.97 1.03
CA LEU A 560 14.43 -22.60 1.41
C LEU A 560 12.92 -22.42 1.56
N VAL A 561 12.11 -22.95 0.63
CA VAL A 561 10.65 -22.97 0.73
C VAL A 561 10.20 -23.71 1.98
N LYS A 562 10.76 -24.89 2.25
CA LYS A 562 10.44 -25.68 3.46
C LYS A 562 10.71 -24.88 4.74
N ARG A 563 11.86 -24.21 4.86
CA ARG A 563 12.20 -23.39 6.04
C ARG A 563 11.27 -22.20 6.21
N CYS A 564 10.86 -21.55 5.11
CA CYS A 564 9.84 -20.50 5.17
C CYS A 564 8.49 -21.03 5.68
N LEU A 565 8.11 -22.25 5.27
CA LEU A 565 6.85 -22.89 5.68
C LEU A 565 6.87 -23.41 7.13
N SER A 566 8.05 -23.72 7.66
CA SER A 566 8.26 -24.01 9.08
C SER A 566 8.33 -22.75 9.96
N ASN A 567 8.15 -21.54 9.38
CA ASN A 567 8.36 -20.24 10.03
C ASN A 567 9.77 -20.02 10.60
N GLU A 568 10.77 -20.78 10.13
CA GLU A 568 12.17 -20.57 10.52
C GLU A 568 12.74 -19.29 9.91
N ILE A 569 12.25 -18.91 8.72
CA ILE A 569 12.66 -17.71 8.00
C ILE A 569 11.43 -16.93 7.56
N HIS A 570 11.29 -15.72 8.09
CA HIS A 570 10.26 -14.75 7.70
C HIS A 570 10.92 -13.45 7.27
N VAL A 571 10.56 -12.99 6.07
CA VAL A 571 11.08 -11.75 5.51
C VAL A 571 9.95 -10.88 4.96
N GLU A 572 9.70 -9.78 5.66
CA GLU A 572 8.67 -8.82 5.28
C GLU A 572 9.22 -7.76 4.33
N ARG A 573 8.40 -7.33 3.37
CA ARG A 573 8.71 -6.26 2.41
C ARG A 573 9.24 -4.94 3.05
N PRO A 574 8.71 -4.44 4.19
CA PRO A 574 9.25 -3.23 4.83
C PRO A 574 10.72 -3.35 5.23
N SER A 575 11.24 -4.58 5.42
CA SER A 575 12.63 -4.80 5.83
C SER A 575 13.66 -4.29 4.81
N PHE A 576 13.27 -4.19 3.53
CA PHE A 576 14.18 -3.78 2.45
C PHE A 576 13.57 -2.78 1.44
N THR A 577 12.30 -2.40 1.61
CA THR A 577 11.67 -1.32 0.80
C THR A 577 11.06 -0.22 1.68
N PRO A 578 11.82 0.41 2.59
CA PRO A 578 11.27 1.41 3.51
C PRO A 578 10.66 2.63 2.78
N TYR A 579 11.12 2.92 1.56
CA TYR A 579 10.59 4.01 0.74
C TYR A 579 9.13 3.78 0.27
N LEU A 580 8.62 2.55 0.31
CA LEU A 580 7.22 2.23 0.03
C LEU A 580 6.31 2.48 1.25
N TYR A 581 6.88 2.57 2.45
CA TYR A 581 6.15 2.75 3.70
C TYR A 581 6.18 4.22 4.11
N THR A 582 5.06 4.91 3.86
CA THR A 582 4.89 6.32 4.20
C THR A 582 4.19 6.49 5.54
N THR A 583 4.27 7.70 6.11
CA THR A 583 3.52 8.07 7.32
C THR A 583 2.00 7.91 7.16
N ILE A 584 1.49 7.95 5.92
CA ILE A 584 0.10 7.64 5.57
C ILE A 584 -0.24 6.18 5.92
N HIS A 585 0.65 5.23 5.64
CA HIS A 585 0.43 3.82 5.94
C HIS A 585 0.33 3.57 7.44
N GLU A 586 1.26 4.13 8.23
CA GLU A 586 1.28 3.98 9.70
C GLU A 586 0.03 4.52 10.38
N ARG A 587 -0.56 5.59 9.82
CA ARG A 587 -1.71 6.30 10.41
C ARG A 587 -3.05 5.81 9.91
N SER A 588 -3.04 4.90 8.93
CA SER A 588 -4.25 4.36 8.36
C SER A 588 -5.00 3.43 9.31
N CYS A 589 -6.32 3.32 9.13
CA CYS A 589 -7.14 2.35 9.84
C CYS A 589 -8.04 1.59 8.87
N CYS A 590 -8.55 0.44 9.33
CA CYS A 590 -9.48 -0.40 8.57
C CYS A 590 -8.92 -0.96 7.25
N SER A 591 -7.60 -1.05 7.10
CA SER A 591 -6.98 -1.69 5.92
C SER A 591 -7.16 -3.20 6.00
N ILE A 592 -8.04 -3.75 5.16
CA ILE A 592 -8.37 -5.19 5.13
C ILE A 592 -7.50 -5.94 4.11
N HIS A 593 -6.82 -5.23 3.21
CA HIS A 593 -6.17 -5.85 2.05
C HIS A 593 -4.77 -6.36 2.38
N LYS A 594 -4.56 -7.67 2.19
CA LYS A 594 -3.24 -8.29 2.15
C LYS A 594 -2.67 -8.14 0.75
N ASP A 595 -1.39 -7.77 0.66
CA ASP A 595 -0.68 -7.75 -0.62
C ASP A 595 -0.73 -9.14 -1.29
N TRP A 596 -0.73 -9.14 -2.62
CA TRP A 596 -0.80 -10.37 -3.43
C TRP A 596 0.29 -11.39 -3.06
N GLU A 597 1.49 -10.90 -2.79
CA GLU A 597 2.68 -11.68 -2.40
C GLU A 597 2.60 -12.19 -0.97
N GLY A 598 1.81 -11.53 -0.11
CA GLY A 598 1.72 -11.81 1.31
C GLY A 598 2.86 -11.22 2.13
N SER A 599 2.88 -11.54 3.42
CA SER A 599 3.84 -10.98 4.37
C SER A 599 5.23 -11.59 4.25
N ASN A 600 5.37 -12.83 3.79
CA ASN A 600 6.67 -13.49 3.60
C ASN A 600 7.09 -13.46 2.12
N ILE A 601 7.87 -12.45 1.74
CA ILE A 601 8.32 -12.24 0.35
C ILE A 601 9.26 -13.35 -0.12
N LEU A 602 10.06 -13.90 0.79
CA LEU A 602 10.98 -14.99 0.47
C LEU A 602 10.22 -16.28 0.09
N LEU A 603 9.14 -16.59 0.80
CA LEU A 603 8.25 -17.70 0.45
C LEU A 603 7.64 -17.50 -0.95
N PHE A 604 7.16 -16.30 -1.23
CA PHE A 604 6.55 -15.97 -2.52
C PHE A 604 7.51 -16.21 -3.70
N TYR A 605 8.72 -15.62 -3.66
CA TYR A 605 9.72 -15.83 -4.71
C TYR A 605 10.26 -17.27 -4.73
N GLY A 606 10.28 -17.98 -3.60
CA GLY A 606 10.65 -19.39 -3.55
C GLY A 606 9.69 -20.27 -4.31
N LEU A 607 8.39 -20.04 -4.13
CA LEU A 607 7.34 -20.75 -4.88
C LEU A 607 7.36 -20.35 -6.36
N TRP A 608 7.57 -19.08 -6.69
CA TRP A 608 7.71 -18.65 -8.08
C TRP A 608 8.92 -19.31 -8.75
N GLY A 609 10.11 -19.22 -8.15
CA GLY A 609 11.32 -19.84 -8.67
C GLY A 609 11.18 -21.35 -8.86
N LEU A 610 10.57 -22.05 -7.88
CA LEU A 610 10.30 -23.48 -7.99
C LEU A 610 9.31 -23.79 -9.15
N ALA A 611 8.26 -23.00 -9.28
CA ALA A 611 7.27 -23.12 -10.35
C ALA A 611 7.89 -22.96 -11.74
N ASP A 612 8.81 -22.01 -11.92
CA ASP A 612 9.48 -21.78 -13.20
C ASP A 612 10.45 -22.91 -13.54
N VAL A 613 11.24 -23.38 -12.57
CA VAL A 613 12.15 -24.51 -12.80
C VAL A 613 11.36 -25.77 -13.17
N LEU A 614 10.25 -26.06 -12.46
CA LEU A 614 9.35 -27.16 -12.77
C LEU A 614 8.75 -27.08 -14.17
N HIS A 615 8.30 -25.89 -14.56
CA HIS A 615 7.76 -25.66 -15.89
C HIS A 615 8.77 -26.00 -16.99
N GLN A 616 10.03 -25.58 -16.82
CA GLN A 616 11.09 -25.88 -17.79
C GLN A 616 11.46 -27.37 -17.80
N CYS A 617 11.52 -28.02 -16.64
CA CYS A 617 11.77 -29.47 -16.56
C CYS A 617 10.68 -30.30 -17.27
N GLY A 618 9.41 -29.88 -17.18
CA GLY A 618 8.29 -30.56 -17.82
C GLY A 618 8.26 -30.46 -19.36
N LEU A 619 9.02 -29.53 -19.96
CA LEU A 619 9.11 -29.34 -21.41
C LEU A 619 10.20 -30.21 -22.08
N LEU A 620 11.05 -30.88 -21.31
CA LEU A 620 12.13 -31.73 -21.83
C LEU A 620 11.60 -33.12 -22.21
N PRO A 621 11.68 -33.52 -23.50
CA PRO A 621 11.10 -34.79 -24.00
C PRO A 621 11.64 -36.06 -23.33
N ASP A 622 12.88 -36.02 -22.82
CA ASP A 622 13.62 -37.22 -22.41
C ASP A 622 13.72 -37.42 -20.88
N ASN A 623 13.12 -36.57 -20.03
CA ASN A 623 13.51 -36.60 -18.60
C ASN A 623 12.47 -36.17 -17.53
N PRO A 624 11.20 -36.59 -17.58
CA PRO A 624 10.32 -36.44 -16.41
C PRO A 624 10.83 -37.20 -15.16
N GLN A 625 11.80 -38.11 -15.31
CA GLN A 625 12.39 -38.91 -14.23
C GLN A 625 13.58 -38.25 -13.52
N GLN A 626 14.32 -37.32 -14.14
CA GLN A 626 15.52 -36.71 -13.52
C GLN A 626 15.18 -35.81 -12.31
N PHE A 627 14.03 -35.12 -12.36
CA PHE A 627 13.48 -34.37 -11.23
C PHE A 627 13.07 -35.29 -10.06
N CYS A 628 12.58 -36.48 -10.37
CA CYS A 628 12.14 -37.43 -9.35
C CYS A 628 13.33 -37.82 -8.47
N THR A 629 14.47 -38.22 -9.02
CA THR A 629 15.55 -38.83 -8.24
C THR A 629 16.15 -37.92 -7.16
N GLU A 630 16.28 -36.60 -7.39
CA GLU A 630 16.84 -35.67 -6.39
C GLU A 630 15.83 -35.16 -5.34
N VAL A 631 14.52 -35.22 -5.65
CA VAL A 631 13.43 -34.63 -4.84
C VAL A 631 12.48 -35.69 -4.27
N MET A 632 12.62 -36.98 -4.64
CA MET A 632 11.75 -38.09 -4.17
C MET A 632 11.60 -38.10 -2.64
N ASP A 633 12.70 -37.92 -1.91
CA ASP A 633 12.71 -37.95 -0.43
C ASP A 633 11.93 -36.78 0.20
N ILE A 634 11.77 -35.66 -0.52
CA ILE A 634 11.12 -34.44 -0.02
C ILE A 634 9.72 -34.25 -0.62
N LYS A 635 9.40 -34.96 -1.71
CA LYS A 635 8.15 -34.83 -2.49
C LYS A 635 6.91 -34.94 -1.62
N GLY A 636 6.83 -35.97 -0.76
CA GLY A 636 5.66 -36.17 0.12
C GLY A 636 5.45 -35.03 1.11
N GLN A 637 6.53 -34.56 1.75
CA GLN A 637 6.48 -33.45 2.70
C GLN A 637 6.12 -32.13 2.01
N LEU A 638 6.71 -31.87 0.84
CA LEU A 638 6.43 -30.67 0.06
C LEU A 638 4.97 -30.62 -0.40
N VAL A 639 4.45 -31.71 -0.99
CA VAL A 639 3.05 -31.78 -1.45
C VAL A 639 2.08 -31.55 -0.29
N SER A 640 2.31 -32.17 0.87
CA SER A 640 1.49 -31.95 2.07
C SER A 640 1.47 -30.47 2.49
N LYS A 641 2.63 -29.83 2.53
CA LYS A 641 2.73 -28.40 2.87
C LYS A 641 2.09 -27.48 1.84
N LEU A 642 2.19 -27.78 0.54
CA LEU A 642 1.53 -27.00 -0.51
C LEU A 642 0.00 -27.12 -0.42
N HIS A 643 -0.54 -28.29 -0.05
CA HIS A 643 -1.97 -28.44 0.23
C HIS A 643 -2.42 -27.61 1.44
N GLU A 644 -1.62 -27.55 2.50
CA GLU A 644 -1.87 -26.69 3.68
C GLU A 644 -1.99 -25.22 3.27
N ILE A 645 -1.07 -24.74 2.42
CA ILE A 645 -1.10 -23.37 1.88
C ILE A 645 -2.42 -23.13 1.13
N CYS A 646 -2.77 -24.03 0.20
CA CYS A 646 -3.93 -23.83 -0.66
C CYS A 646 -5.25 -23.80 0.12
N SER A 647 -5.35 -24.60 1.18
CA SER A 647 -6.56 -24.70 2.02
C SER A 647 -6.70 -23.57 3.04
N SER A 648 -5.59 -22.96 3.48
CA SER A 648 -5.61 -21.93 4.51
C SER A 648 -5.93 -20.53 3.96
N ASN A 649 -6.80 -19.80 4.66
CA ASN A 649 -7.08 -18.38 4.41
C ASN A 649 -6.06 -17.42 5.05
N SER A 650 -5.06 -17.94 5.79
CA SER A 650 -4.00 -17.12 6.38
C SER A 650 -3.04 -16.59 5.32
N PHE A 651 -2.77 -17.38 4.28
CA PHE A 651 -1.86 -17.03 3.18
C PHE A 651 -2.50 -16.07 2.18
N SER A 652 -1.65 -15.26 1.54
CA SER A 652 -2.05 -14.38 0.46
C SER A 652 -2.46 -15.16 -0.78
N HIS A 653 -3.26 -14.53 -1.63
CA HIS A 653 -3.75 -15.17 -2.84
C HIS A 653 -2.62 -15.59 -3.79
N GLY A 654 -1.55 -14.81 -3.94
CA GLY A 654 -0.42 -15.15 -4.80
C GLY A 654 0.33 -16.39 -4.35
N VAL A 655 0.61 -16.50 -3.04
CA VAL A 655 1.25 -17.68 -2.44
C VAL A 655 0.39 -18.93 -2.68
N ARG A 656 -0.93 -18.83 -2.47
CA ARG A 656 -1.87 -19.93 -2.73
C ARG A 656 -1.91 -20.34 -4.20
N TRP A 657 -1.90 -19.38 -5.12
CA TRP A 657 -1.87 -19.65 -6.56
C TRP A 657 -0.60 -20.35 -7.01
N TYR A 658 0.58 -19.90 -6.59
CA TYR A 658 1.82 -20.59 -6.95
C TYR A 658 1.90 -21.98 -6.32
N ALA A 659 1.38 -22.18 -5.11
CA ALA A 659 1.27 -23.50 -4.51
C ALA A 659 0.38 -24.44 -5.35
N ALA A 660 -0.81 -23.98 -5.75
CA ALA A 660 -1.71 -24.73 -6.63
C ALA A 660 -1.08 -25.02 -8.01
N TYR A 661 -0.35 -24.05 -8.56
CA TYR A 661 0.37 -24.20 -9.82
C TYR A 661 1.47 -25.28 -9.72
N ILE A 662 2.26 -25.29 -8.64
CA ILE A 662 3.26 -26.33 -8.39
C ILE A 662 2.59 -27.70 -8.22
N LEU A 663 1.47 -27.77 -7.49
CA LEU A 663 0.69 -29.01 -7.29
C LEU A 663 0.22 -29.63 -8.62
N SER A 664 -0.05 -28.82 -9.65
CA SER A 664 -0.44 -29.30 -10.98
C SER A 664 0.63 -30.16 -11.66
N TYR A 665 1.92 -29.94 -11.37
CA TYR A 665 3.02 -30.80 -11.85
C TYR A 665 3.08 -32.15 -11.14
N PHE A 666 2.39 -32.27 -9.99
CA PHE A 666 2.25 -33.51 -9.23
C PHE A 666 0.91 -34.21 -9.50
N GLY A 667 0.14 -33.75 -10.50
CA GLY A 667 -1.16 -34.31 -10.87
C GLY A 667 -2.32 -33.87 -9.97
N PHE A 668 -2.10 -32.89 -9.09
CA PHE A 668 -3.15 -32.31 -8.25
C PHE A 668 -3.65 -31.02 -8.86
N TYR A 669 -4.94 -31.00 -9.19
CA TYR A 669 -5.59 -29.87 -9.84
C TYR A 669 -6.73 -29.37 -8.96
N GLY A 670 -6.62 -28.15 -8.44
CA GLY A 670 -7.78 -27.36 -8.02
C GLY A 670 -7.46 -26.43 -6.87
N PHE A 671 -8.52 -26.04 -6.17
CA PHE A 671 -8.51 -25.10 -5.07
C PHE A 671 -9.15 -25.80 -3.86
N PRO A 672 -8.36 -26.55 -3.07
CA PRO A 672 -8.89 -27.30 -1.93
C PRO A 672 -9.52 -26.37 -0.90
N ASN A 673 -10.61 -26.84 -0.28
CA ASN A 673 -11.35 -26.12 0.74
C ASN A 673 -12.04 -27.13 1.69
N GLU A 674 -11.95 -26.91 3.00
CA GLU A 674 -12.51 -27.84 3.99
C GLU A 674 -14.02 -28.03 3.87
N PHE A 675 -14.75 -26.97 3.54
CA PHE A 675 -16.19 -27.04 3.32
C PHE A 675 -16.51 -27.82 2.04
N ALA A 676 -15.73 -27.63 0.96
CA ALA A 676 -15.88 -28.39 -0.27
C ALA A 676 -15.63 -29.90 -0.04
N ILE A 677 -14.70 -30.28 0.84
CA ILE A 677 -14.47 -31.69 1.21
C ILE A 677 -15.72 -32.31 1.86
N ARG A 678 -16.45 -31.56 2.70
CA ARG A 678 -17.71 -32.03 3.30
C ARG A 678 -18.79 -32.19 2.24
N ILE A 679 -18.94 -31.22 1.34
CA ILE A 679 -19.89 -31.28 0.22
C ILE A 679 -19.54 -32.42 -0.75
N GLY A 680 -18.25 -32.68 -0.96
CA GLY A 680 -17.76 -33.76 -1.81
C GLY A 680 -18.22 -35.16 -1.40
N LYS A 681 -18.54 -35.38 -0.12
CA LYS A 681 -19.09 -36.67 0.36
C LYS A 681 -20.46 -37.00 -0.24
N TYR A 682 -21.16 -36.01 -0.79
CA TYR A 682 -22.47 -36.16 -1.42
C TYR A 682 -22.40 -36.39 -2.93
N LEU A 683 -21.21 -36.31 -3.55
CA LEU A 683 -21.07 -36.63 -4.97
C LEU A 683 -21.46 -38.10 -5.21
N ASN A 684 -22.36 -38.34 -6.16
CA ASN A 684 -22.90 -39.66 -6.52
C ASN A 684 -23.70 -40.37 -5.41
N LYS A 685 -24.09 -39.67 -4.34
CA LYS A 685 -25.07 -40.21 -3.40
C LYS A 685 -26.49 -39.95 -3.93
N GLU A 686 -27.35 -40.95 -3.82
CA GLU A 686 -28.79 -40.83 -4.12
C GLU A 686 -29.51 -39.97 -3.08
N GLU A 687 -28.99 -39.95 -1.85
CA GLU A 687 -29.49 -39.13 -0.75
C GLU A 687 -29.44 -37.65 -1.14
N CYS A 688 -30.61 -37.04 -1.32
CA CYS A 688 -30.82 -35.62 -1.65
C CYS A 688 -30.47 -35.18 -3.09
N SER A 689 -30.12 -36.10 -4.00
CA SER A 689 -29.90 -35.74 -5.41
C SER A 689 -31.24 -35.45 -6.11
N ASP A 690 -31.37 -34.29 -6.75
CA ASP A 690 -32.57 -33.86 -7.47
C ASP A 690 -32.43 -33.99 -9.01
N MET A 691 -31.24 -34.36 -9.50
CA MET A 691 -30.89 -34.41 -10.92
C MET A 691 -29.96 -35.57 -11.26
N GLN A 692 -30.10 -36.13 -12.46
CA GLN A 692 -29.23 -37.18 -12.98
C GLN A 692 -28.72 -36.82 -14.38
N LEU A 693 -27.41 -36.89 -14.58
CA LEU A 693 -26.75 -36.65 -15.88
C LEU A 693 -26.47 -37.98 -16.56
N ILE A 694 -27.01 -38.19 -17.76
CA ILE A 694 -26.85 -39.43 -18.53
C ILE A 694 -25.94 -39.15 -19.72
N VAL A 695 -24.82 -39.87 -19.81
CA VAL A 695 -23.90 -39.82 -20.96
C VAL A 695 -24.31 -40.84 -22.04
N ALA A 696 -23.78 -40.70 -23.25
CA ALA A 696 -24.22 -41.48 -24.41
C ALA A 696 -24.01 -43.00 -24.31
N ASN A 697 -23.12 -43.47 -23.44
CA ASN A 697 -22.94 -44.90 -23.14
C ASN A 697 -23.97 -45.44 -22.13
N GLY A 698 -24.96 -44.63 -21.73
CA GLY A 698 -26.03 -45.01 -20.81
C GLY A 698 -25.66 -44.92 -19.32
N VAL A 699 -24.41 -44.57 -19.00
CA VAL A 699 -23.99 -44.37 -17.60
C VAL A 699 -24.60 -43.07 -17.07
N SER A 700 -25.09 -43.12 -15.85
CA SER A 700 -25.75 -41.99 -15.20
C SER A 700 -24.99 -41.54 -13.94
N VAL A 701 -25.05 -40.24 -13.65
CA VAL A 701 -24.38 -39.62 -12.50
C VAL A 701 -25.37 -38.75 -11.73
N ASN A 702 -25.58 -39.07 -10.45
CA ASN A 702 -26.48 -38.32 -9.56
C ASN A 702 -25.81 -37.02 -9.10
N VAL A 703 -26.50 -35.90 -9.28
CA VAL A 703 -25.99 -34.55 -8.99
C VAL A 703 -27.07 -33.68 -8.33
N HIS A 704 -26.62 -32.59 -7.72
CA HIS A 704 -27.44 -31.61 -7.03
C HIS A 704 -27.51 -30.33 -7.87
N GLY A 705 -28.71 -29.98 -8.34
CA GLY A 705 -28.96 -28.83 -9.19
C GLY A 705 -28.45 -27.53 -8.58
N VAL A 706 -28.62 -27.34 -7.27
CA VAL A 706 -28.15 -26.15 -6.54
C VAL A 706 -26.64 -25.98 -6.58
N ILE A 707 -25.87 -27.07 -6.50
CA ILE A 707 -24.41 -27.02 -6.55
C ILE A 707 -23.96 -26.67 -7.97
N LEU A 708 -24.56 -27.30 -8.98
CA LEU A 708 -24.28 -26.97 -10.39
C LEU A 708 -24.64 -25.52 -10.71
N ALA A 709 -25.76 -24.99 -10.20
CA ALA A 709 -26.20 -23.62 -10.44
C ALA A 709 -25.19 -22.56 -9.98
N VAL A 710 -24.44 -22.85 -8.92
CA VAL A 710 -23.42 -21.93 -8.39
C VAL A 710 -22.05 -22.21 -9.01
N ARG A 711 -21.68 -23.48 -9.16
CA ARG A 711 -20.29 -23.89 -9.43
C ARG A 711 -20.05 -24.26 -10.88
N CYS A 712 -21.05 -24.75 -11.60
CA CYS A 712 -20.94 -25.10 -13.02
C CYS A 712 -22.28 -24.93 -13.75
N PRO A 713 -22.77 -23.68 -13.93
CA PRO A 713 -24.12 -23.42 -14.46
C PRO A 713 -24.32 -23.96 -15.87
N SER A 714 -23.23 -24.09 -16.64
CA SER A 714 -23.21 -24.61 -18.00
C SER A 714 -23.66 -26.07 -18.14
N LEU A 715 -23.68 -26.83 -17.03
CA LEU A 715 -24.22 -28.20 -17.00
C LEU A 715 -25.73 -28.24 -16.72
N LEU A 716 -26.35 -27.09 -16.41
CA LEU A 716 -27.79 -26.98 -16.23
C LEU A 716 -28.48 -26.55 -17.53
N PRO A 717 -29.71 -27.04 -17.78
CA PRO A 717 -30.55 -26.51 -18.84
C PRO A 717 -30.85 -25.02 -18.62
N PRO A 718 -30.98 -24.21 -19.68
CA PRO A 718 -31.28 -22.78 -19.58
C PRO A 718 -32.55 -22.44 -18.77
N GLN A 719 -33.51 -23.37 -18.74
CA GLN A 719 -34.80 -23.21 -18.04
C GLN A 719 -34.70 -23.32 -16.51
N LEU A 720 -33.58 -23.85 -15.98
CA LEU A 720 -33.34 -24.04 -14.54
C LEU A 720 -32.38 -23.00 -13.95
N LEU A 721 -31.88 -22.06 -14.76
CA LEU A 721 -31.04 -20.96 -14.28
C LEU A 721 -31.92 -19.89 -13.63
N PRO A 722 -31.56 -19.35 -12.45
CA PRO A 722 -32.34 -18.29 -11.81
C PRO A 722 -32.33 -17.04 -12.68
N SER A 723 -33.50 -16.70 -13.24
CA SER A 723 -33.77 -15.44 -13.93
C SER A 723 -33.66 -14.29 -12.94
N GLY A 724 -32.77 -13.32 -13.19
CA GLY A 724 -32.62 -12.10 -12.39
C GLY A 724 -33.79 -11.11 -12.50
N LYS A 725 -35.01 -11.57 -12.80
CA LYS A 725 -36.22 -10.75 -12.88
C LYS A 725 -37.31 -11.30 -11.97
N SER A 726 -37.70 -10.43 -11.03
CA SER A 726 -38.89 -10.42 -10.18
C SER A 726 -39.22 -11.66 -9.36
N SER A 727 -39.28 -11.43 -8.04
CA SER A 727 -40.05 -12.22 -7.08
C SER A 727 -41.51 -12.35 -7.55
N GLU A 728 -41.85 -13.48 -8.15
CA GLU A 728 -43.19 -14.02 -8.00
C GLU A 728 -43.05 -15.32 -7.22
N GLU A 729 -43.92 -15.45 -6.22
CA GLU A 729 -44.00 -16.54 -5.26
C GLU A 729 -44.05 -17.89 -5.99
N VAL A 730 -42.91 -18.57 -6.08
CA VAL A 730 -42.87 -20.02 -6.36
C VAL A 730 -42.81 -20.75 -5.02
N THR A 731 -43.85 -20.54 -4.21
CA THR A 731 -44.20 -21.44 -3.13
C THR A 731 -45.08 -22.55 -3.71
N ASP A 732 -44.88 -23.79 -3.24
CA ASP A 732 -45.76 -24.95 -3.45
C ASP A 732 -45.63 -25.88 -4.67
N LYS A 733 -44.44 -26.12 -5.26
CA LYS A 733 -44.24 -27.30 -6.15
C LYS A 733 -42.90 -28.06 -6.05
N PHE A 734 -42.24 -28.09 -4.89
CA PHE A 734 -41.05 -28.92 -4.66
C PHE A 734 -41.31 -30.15 -3.75
N VAL A 735 -42.56 -30.59 -3.67
CA VAL A 735 -42.92 -31.80 -2.90
C VAL A 735 -43.35 -32.90 -3.87
N LYS A 736 -42.49 -33.94 -3.95
CA LYS A 736 -42.61 -35.28 -4.58
C LYS A 736 -41.98 -35.55 -5.96
N GLU A 737 -40.81 -36.22 -5.90
CA GLU A 737 -40.57 -37.61 -6.38
C GLU A 737 -40.20 -37.94 -7.85
N THR A 738 -39.56 -37.05 -8.61
CA THR A 738 -38.77 -37.54 -9.77
C THR A 738 -37.43 -36.82 -9.87
N VAL A 739 -36.34 -37.57 -9.72
CA VAL A 739 -34.99 -37.15 -10.13
C VAL A 739 -35.06 -36.75 -11.61
N LYS A 740 -34.70 -35.50 -11.94
CA LYS A 740 -34.78 -35.04 -13.33
C LYS A 740 -33.59 -35.57 -14.12
N GLU A 741 -33.86 -36.38 -15.13
CA GLU A 741 -32.84 -36.93 -16.02
C GLU A 741 -32.50 -36.00 -17.18
N PHE A 742 -31.20 -35.77 -17.41
CA PHE A 742 -30.71 -34.96 -18.52
C PHE A 742 -29.66 -35.71 -19.31
N ARG A 743 -29.95 -35.94 -20.60
CA ARG A 743 -29.02 -36.56 -21.54
C ARG A 743 -28.02 -35.55 -22.05
N LEU A 744 -26.73 -35.80 -21.79
CA LEU A 744 -25.63 -34.97 -22.24
C LEU A 744 -25.28 -35.26 -23.70
N SER A 745 -24.55 -34.33 -24.32
CA SER A 745 -24.04 -34.49 -25.69
C SER A 745 -23.22 -35.78 -25.83
N PRO A 746 -23.31 -36.50 -26.96
CA PRO A 746 -22.53 -37.70 -27.21
C PRO A 746 -21.01 -37.47 -27.26
N HIS A 747 -20.56 -36.22 -27.28
CA HIS A 747 -19.14 -35.85 -27.25
C HIS A 747 -18.61 -35.65 -25.83
N VAL A 748 -19.43 -35.86 -24.80
CA VAL A 748 -19.01 -35.80 -23.40
C VAL A 748 -18.46 -37.15 -22.98
N ASP A 749 -17.15 -37.19 -22.75
CA ASP A 749 -16.46 -38.34 -22.18
C ASP A 749 -16.83 -38.52 -20.69
N TYR A 750 -17.17 -39.75 -20.30
CA TYR A 750 -17.62 -40.06 -18.94
C TYR A 750 -16.54 -39.80 -17.88
N GLU A 751 -15.28 -40.18 -18.14
CA GLU A 751 -14.18 -40.00 -17.19
C GLU A 751 -13.89 -38.51 -17.00
N ALA A 752 -13.88 -37.74 -18.08
CA ALA A 752 -13.71 -36.29 -18.02
C ALA A 752 -14.88 -35.62 -17.26
N LEU A 753 -16.12 -36.09 -17.45
CA LEU A 753 -17.28 -35.59 -16.72
C LEU A 753 -17.18 -35.90 -15.22
N ALA A 754 -16.82 -37.13 -14.86
CA ALA A 754 -16.66 -37.53 -13.46
C ALA A 754 -15.58 -36.67 -12.76
N LEU A 755 -14.46 -36.42 -13.43
CA LEU A 755 -13.39 -35.55 -12.91
C LEU A 755 -13.84 -34.09 -12.81
N LEU A 756 -14.58 -33.57 -13.80
CA LEU A 756 -15.15 -32.22 -13.70
C LEU A 756 -16.11 -32.10 -12.50
N LEU A 757 -16.97 -33.10 -12.29
CA LEU A 757 -17.89 -33.13 -11.15
C LEU A 757 -17.14 -33.25 -9.82
N GLN A 758 -16.06 -34.03 -9.76
CA GLN A 758 -15.17 -34.02 -8.60
C GLN A 758 -14.64 -32.62 -8.31
N TYR A 759 -14.12 -31.90 -9.31
CA TYR A 759 -13.70 -30.51 -9.12
C TYR A 759 -14.84 -29.59 -8.66
N VAL A 760 -16.04 -29.74 -9.23
CA VAL A 760 -17.21 -28.92 -8.89
C VAL A 760 -17.61 -29.08 -7.42
N TYR A 761 -17.54 -30.31 -6.89
CA TYR A 761 -17.94 -30.63 -5.51
C TYR A 761 -16.81 -30.46 -4.50
N LEU A 762 -15.63 -31.02 -4.78
CA LEU A 762 -14.49 -31.07 -3.85
C LEU A 762 -13.58 -29.85 -3.98
N GLY A 763 -13.71 -29.07 -5.06
CA GLY A 763 -12.82 -27.96 -5.38
C GLY A 763 -11.47 -28.40 -5.96
N CYS A 764 -11.08 -29.67 -5.81
CA CYS A 764 -9.83 -30.22 -6.32
C CYS A 764 -9.94 -31.70 -6.66
N LEU A 765 -9.01 -32.19 -7.49
CA LEU A 765 -8.90 -33.59 -7.91
C LEU A 765 -7.45 -34.00 -8.13
N LYS A 766 -7.22 -35.32 -8.25
CA LYS A 766 -5.94 -35.91 -8.64
C LYS A 766 -6.12 -36.71 -9.93
N THR A 767 -5.34 -36.43 -10.96
CA THR A 767 -5.44 -37.15 -12.25
C THR A 767 -4.12 -37.12 -13.03
N GLY A 768 -3.97 -38.05 -13.99
CA GLY A 768 -2.81 -38.17 -14.87
C GLY A 768 -2.90 -37.32 -16.14
N GLU A 769 -1.84 -37.26 -16.95
CA GLU A 769 -1.80 -36.41 -18.17
C GLU A 769 -2.79 -36.86 -19.25
N GLU A 770 -3.03 -38.16 -19.41
CA GLU A 770 -3.88 -38.71 -20.47
C GLU A 770 -5.34 -38.23 -20.39
N THR A 771 -5.86 -38.05 -19.18
CA THR A 771 -7.23 -37.58 -18.91
C THR A 771 -7.36 -36.06 -18.93
N VAL A 772 -6.25 -35.32 -18.77
CA VAL A 772 -6.23 -33.85 -18.71
C VAL A 772 -6.65 -33.22 -20.04
N GLU A 773 -6.27 -33.78 -21.19
CA GLU A 773 -6.64 -33.20 -22.49
C GLU A 773 -8.15 -33.19 -22.73
N LYS A 774 -8.82 -34.31 -22.45
CA LYS A 774 -10.29 -34.39 -22.53
C LYS A 774 -10.95 -33.43 -21.53
N LEU A 775 -10.38 -33.32 -20.33
CA LEU A 775 -10.87 -32.44 -19.27
C LEU A 775 -10.72 -30.95 -19.60
N LYS A 776 -9.65 -30.53 -20.29
CA LYS A 776 -9.46 -29.15 -20.78
C LYS A 776 -10.60 -28.73 -21.71
N ILE A 777 -10.98 -29.59 -22.64
CA ILE A 777 -12.09 -29.32 -23.58
C ILE A 777 -13.40 -29.10 -22.82
N LEU A 778 -13.68 -29.97 -21.85
CA LEU A 778 -14.91 -29.89 -21.06
C LEU A 778 -14.92 -28.67 -20.13
N ALA A 779 -13.81 -28.37 -19.45
CA ALA A 779 -13.65 -27.20 -18.60
C ALA A 779 -13.83 -25.89 -19.39
N LYS A 780 -13.28 -25.82 -20.60
CA LYS A 780 -13.46 -24.68 -21.53
C LYS A 780 -14.92 -24.49 -21.90
N ARG A 781 -15.63 -25.55 -22.28
CA ARG A 781 -17.06 -25.49 -22.61
C ARG A 781 -17.93 -25.12 -21.41
N CYS A 782 -17.53 -25.55 -20.21
CA CYS A 782 -18.23 -25.24 -18.97
C CYS A 782 -17.90 -23.86 -18.38
N ASN A 783 -17.07 -23.07 -19.06
CA ASN A 783 -16.59 -21.76 -18.63
C ASN A 783 -15.87 -21.77 -17.26
N GLN A 784 -15.15 -22.84 -16.96
CA GLN A 784 -14.37 -22.99 -15.72
C GLN A 784 -12.96 -22.41 -15.89
N GLN A 785 -12.86 -21.08 -16.05
CA GLN A 785 -11.59 -20.43 -16.40
C GLN A 785 -10.44 -20.69 -15.41
N PRO A 786 -10.62 -20.56 -14.07
CA PRO A 786 -9.52 -20.81 -13.12
C PRO A 786 -9.04 -22.27 -13.15
N PHE A 787 -9.96 -23.21 -13.39
CA PHE A 787 -9.64 -24.62 -13.53
C PHE A 787 -8.90 -24.91 -14.83
N LEU A 788 -9.40 -24.35 -15.95
CA LEU A 788 -8.77 -24.46 -17.26
C LEU A 788 -7.35 -23.90 -17.27
N GLN A 789 -7.14 -22.74 -16.64
CA GLN A 789 -5.82 -22.11 -16.52
C GLN A 789 -4.79 -23.09 -15.92
N MET A 790 -5.18 -23.76 -14.84
CA MET A 790 -4.31 -24.69 -14.12
C MET A 790 -4.14 -26.03 -14.86
N LEU A 791 -5.19 -26.55 -15.53
CA LEU A 791 -5.06 -27.72 -16.43
C LEU A 791 -4.10 -27.44 -17.59
N CYS A 792 -4.14 -26.23 -18.14
CA CYS A 792 -3.22 -25.78 -19.18
C CYS A 792 -1.84 -25.40 -18.65
N ARG A 793 -1.59 -25.51 -17.33
CA ARG A 793 -0.37 -25.04 -16.65
C ARG A 793 0.02 -23.63 -17.10
N GLN A 794 -0.97 -22.76 -17.23
CA GLN A 794 -0.75 -21.35 -17.45
C GLN A 794 -0.32 -20.71 -16.13
N ARG A 795 0.69 -19.85 -16.20
CA ARG A 795 1.22 -19.16 -15.03
C ARG A 795 0.11 -18.38 -14.29
N PRO A 796 0.18 -18.28 -12.96
CA PRO A 796 -0.72 -17.42 -12.20
C PRO A 796 -0.69 -15.98 -12.70
N LYS A 797 -1.87 -15.36 -12.84
CA LYS A 797 -1.98 -13.95 -13.22
C LYS A 797 -2.04 -13.09 -11.95
N TRP A 798 -1.14 -12.13 -11.83
CA TRP A 798 -1.05 -11.25 -10.66
C TRP A 798 -2.36 -10.50 -10.38
N GLY A 799 -2.71 -10.37 -9.11
CA GLY A 799 -3.94 -9.70 -8.68
C GLY A 799 -5.23 -10.49 -8.90
N THR A 800 -5.17 -11.73 -9.41
CA THR A 800 -6.37 -12.55 -9.69
C THR A 800 -6.81 -13.30 -8.44
N PRO A 801 -7.86 -12.92 -7.70
CA PRO A 801 -8.20 -13.53 -6.40
C PRO A 801 -8.21 -15.06 -6.43
N PHE A 802 -7.69 -15.68 -5.36
CA PHE A 802 -7.72 -17.14 -5.24
C PHE A 802 -9.17 -17.64 -5.21
N PRO A 803 -9.55 -18.60 -6.07
CA PRO A 803 -10.93 -19.06 -6.15
C PRO A 803 -11.46 -19.56 -4.81
N ASN A 804 -12.63 -19.06 -4.41
CA ASN A 804 -13.30 -19.49 -3.20
C ASN A 804 -14.45 -20.45 -3.52
N PHE A 805 -14.73 -21.37 -2.59
CA PHE A 805 -15.91 -22.21 -2.62
C PHE A 805 -16.99 -21.54 -1.76
N ASN A 806 -17.98 -20.91 -2.39
CA ASN A 806 -19.04 -20.17 -1.71
C ASN A 806 -20.41 -20.56 -2.28
N LEU A 807 -21.26 -21.17 -1.45
CA LEU A 807 -22.66 -21.53 -1.76
C LEU A 807 -23.68 -20.60 -1.09
N THR A 808 -23.25 -19.48 -0.49
CA THR A 808 -24.11 -18.61 0.31
C THR A 808 -25.25 -18.00 -0.53
N SER A 809 -24.97 -17.60 -1.78
CA SER A 809 -25.98 -17.01 -2.68
C SER A 809 -27.14 -17.96 -3.00
N SER A 810 -26.87 -19.27 -3.04
CA SER A 810 -27.92 -20.30 -3.22
C SER A 810 -28.70 -20.61 -1.94
N LEU A 811 -28.08 -20.43 -0.76
CA LEU A 811 -28.73 -20.70 0.53
C LEU A 811 -29.74 -19.61 0.92
N TYR A 812 -29.57 -18.37 0.45
CA TYR A 812 -30.49 -17.26 0.74
C TYR A 812 -31.82 -17.29 -0.03
N SER A 813 -31.91 -18.02 -1.16
CA SER A 813 -33.11 -18.07 -2.01
C SER A 813 -33.73 -19.46 -2.17
N ALA A 814 -32.97 -20.54 -1.97
CA ALA A 814 -33.42 -21.93 -2.14
C ALA A 814 -33.12 -22.85 -0.92
N GLY A 815 -32.69 -22.27 0.21
CA GLY A 815 -32.11 -23.01 1.34
C GLY A 815 -33.06 -23.88 2.18
N SER A 816 -34.33 -24.06 1.83
CA SER A 816 -35.28 -24.84 2.66
C SER A 816 -35.15 -26.36 2.51
N CYS A 817 -34.63 -26.88 1.38
CA CYS A 817 -34.48 -28.34 1.20
C CYS A 817 -33.08 -28.87 1.57
N PHE A 818 -32.03 -28.04 1.44
CA PHE A 818 -30.63 -28.43 1.70
C PHE A 818 -30.19 -28.25 3.17
N SER A 819 -30.92 -27.44 3.95
CA SER A 819 -30.59 -27.12 5.34
C SER A 819 -30.93 -28.25 6.32
N TYR A 820 -31.91 -29.11 6.02
CA TYR A 820 -32.34 -30.17 6.94
C TYR A 820 -31.37 -31.37 7.02
N GLY A 821 -30.59 -31.65 5.96
CA GLY A 821 -29.62 -32.76 5.96
C GLY A 821 -28.22 -32.40 6.50
N LEU A 822 -27.80 -31.14 6.38
CA LEU A 822 -26.45 -30.68 6.78
C LEU A 822 -26.34 -30.20 8.23
N LEU A 823 -27.48 -30.04 8.93
CA LEU A 823 -27.52 -29.60 10.34
C LEU A 823 -27.61 -30.77 11.35
N LEU A 824 -27.60 -32.02 10.89
CA LEU A 824 -27.73 -33.21 11.73
C LEU A 824 -26.49 -34.12 11.76
N ASP A 825 -25.37 -33.75 11.13
CA ASP A 825 -24.08 -34.46 11.20
C ASP A 825 -22.86 -33.56 11.50
#